data_AF-A0A941W2K3-F1
#
_entry.id   AF-A0A941W2K3-F1
#
_cell.length_a   1.000
_cell.length_b   1.000
_cell.length_c   1.000
_cell.angle_alpha   90.00
_cell.angle_beta   90.00
_cell.angle_gamma   90.00
#
_symmetry.space_group_name_H-M   'P 1'
#
loop_
_entity.id
_entity.type
_entity.pdbx_description
1 polymer ?
#
loop_
_entity_poly.entity_id
_entity_poly.type
_entity_poly.pdbx_seq_one_letter_code
_entity_poly.pdbx_strand_id
1 'polypeptide(L)'
;MSIRGVIFFISSALLLLITGMWINVERHPEWKKYQKRYYKEHALKTEKEYAASTSEEEQESLGKELAFLKKPVYEVKQILLKGKSLWSEGGNGDRVDRCMTCHLGINREDSISEAQPFSSHPRWEVYLENHPPEKFGCAICHEGQARAMTNPEKAHGEVKHWLTPMNRGKLAQSSCIKCHERNIELVGGEELWKGIKLFEELRCFGCHITKGFGNDGHSIVAPDLTRIGSRVNIAWLIEWLMGPKKFRPSTRMPDFIFKEEDVISITAYLWQNSEGSYQEIPGEFDEDVIEEGYLIFESVGCLACHSDVEEDGKIHGPNLARIGEAMKYEWLVSWLLDPRAYSPKTSMPDLRLDNESARLLAAYLTTLKGEGYKEKPEKYEWLDDPEVAKQGEKLIIEYGCSGCHNIKGMEGQGKIGVELTEIGSKNIHFFDFGSEEKLGHSLQKEILSLVGLEDAEKNVGKARHTWIKAKLGNPRQFDEENLKMPNFRLNQEEIEALSILLVGLRREKLEESYVYKASEKEKYIAEGNRVLYKYNCMGCHQFTIDTLYLKDGSCLEGMVKLEEEDSLFFQLWEDDEKLGRMAGDTVQIEKEHISSRESAEGGEEIASLIIDYHVEVDSMMPEEAKVFTPPVLYGEGRKVQCTWLFSFLEEPIALRPWLDIRMPTFRLSEKEATLISRYLAVVDGEEYPYEFLREKRDYYIKQKELENPGYLAKARRLFESKDVNCASCHVRGDKTPDGDPADWAPDLLLSKERLKPDWIEEWLLDPQIIQPGTKMPKFFREGTFQDIFPGTPEEQSEAIKDLLMNLPEDMFMEQGHESKESVK
;
A
#
# COMPACT_ATOMS: atom_id res chain seq x y z
N MET A 1 33.71 -78.23 -10.60
CA MET A 1 32.52 -77.61 -9.95
C MET A 1 31.35 -77.69 -10.91
N SER A 2 30.15 -78.05 -10.43
CA SER A 2 28.95 -77.96 -11.28
C SER A 2 28.66 -76.50 -11.60
N ILE A 3 28.04 -76.23 -12.76
CA ILE A 3 27.64 -74.87 -13.16
C ILE A 3 26.80 -74.19 -12.06
N ARG A 4 25.96 -74.97 -11.35
CA ARG A 4 25.20 -74.52 -10.17
C ARG A 4 26.10 -74.05 -9.01
N GLY A 5 27.20 -74.74 -8.75
CA GLY A 5 28.17 -74.36 -7.70
C GLY A 5 28.92 -73.07 -8.02
N VAL A 6 29.26 -72.83 -9.29
CA VAL A 6 29.90 -71.57 -9.74
C VAL A 6 28.92 -70.40 -9.63
N ILE A 7 27.67 -70.57 -10.10
CA ILE A 7 26.62 -69.54 -9.99
C ILE A 7 26.33 -69.20 -8.51
N PHE A 8 26.26 -70.20 -7.63
CA PHE A 8 26.07 -69.97 -6.19
C PHE A 8 27.23 -69.19 -5.57
N PHE A 9 28.48 -69.50 -5.95
CA PHE A 9 29.65 -68.80 -5.43
C PHE A 9 29.72 -67.34 -5.90
N ILE A 10 29.45 -67.10 -7.19
CA ILE A 10 29.43 -65.75 -7.77
C ILE A 10 28.29 -64.92 -7.17
N SER A 11 27.08 -65.48 -7.06
CA SER A 11 25.95 -64.79 -6.43
C SER A 11 26.18 -64.49 -4.94
N SER A 12 26.80 -65.41 -4.21
CA SER A 12 27.16 -65.19 -2.79
C SER A 12 28.25 -64.11 -2.63
N ALA A 13 29.27 -64.10 -3.49
CA ALA A 13 30.30 -63.08 -3.50
C ALA A 13 29.72 -61.69 -3.87
N LEU A 14 28.81 -61.65 -4.85
CA LEU A 14 28.10 -60.43 -5.23
C LEU A 14 27.22 -59.92 -4.08
N LEU A 15 26.51 -60.81 -3.38
CA LEU A 15 25.69 -60.45 -2.22
C LEU A 15 26.56 -59.88 -1.08
N LEU A 16 27.72 -60.48 -0.80
CA LEU A 16 28.65 -59.98 0.22
C LEU A 16 29.25 -58.62 -0.16
N LEU A 17 29.59 -58.42 -1.44
CA LEU A 17 30.04 -57.12 -1.94
C LEU A 17 28.95 -56.06 -1.82
N ILE A 18 27.72 -56.36 -2.25
CA ILE A 18 26.57 -55.44 -2.11
C ILE A 18 26.30 -55.13 -0.64
N THR A 19 26.34 -56.13 0.24
CA THR A 19 26.16 -55.95 1.69
C THR A 19 27.27 -55.10 2.29
N GLY A 20 28.53 -55.33 1.88
CA GLY A 20 29.68 -54.52 2.30
C GLY A 20 29.59 -53.07 1.83
N MET A 21 29.18 -52.84 0.58
CA MET A 21 28.91 -51.50 0.05
C MET A 21 27.77 -50.82 0.80
N TRP A 22 26.69 -51.54 1.11
CA TRP A 22 25.55 -51.02 1.87
C TRP A 22 25.96 -50.62 3.29
N ILE A 23 26.71 -51.48 4.01
CA ILE A 23 27.26 -51.16 5.33
C ILE A 23 28.18 -49.95 5.28
N ASN A 24 28.98 -49.79 4.20
CA ASN A 24 29.85 -48.64 4.04
C ASN A 24 29.06 -47.33 3.86
N VAL A 25 28.01 -47.34 3.04
CA VAL A 25 27.10 -46.19 2.86
C VAL A 25 26.40 -45.83 4.17
N GLU A 26 25.95 -46.82 4.93
CA GLU A 26 25.27 -46.61 6.21
C GLU A 26 26.22 -46.04 7.28
N ARG A 27 27.51 -46.43 7.25
CA ARG A 27 28.54 -45.92 8.18
C ARG A 27 29.06 -44.53 7.80
N HIS A 28 28.98 -44.15 6.52
CA HIS A 28 29.48 -42.89 5.99
C HIS A 28 28.40 -42.16 5.18
N PRO A 29 27.28 -41.78 5.80
CA PRO A 29 26.21 -41.13 5.07
C PRO A 29 26.63 -39.74 4.59
N GLU A 30 26.16 -39.36 3.40
CA GLU A 30 26.53 -38.12 2.72
C GLU A 30 26.33 -36.86 3.59
N TRP A 31 25.25 -36.79 4.37
CA TRP A 31 24.97 -35.63 5.23
C TRP A 31 26.08 -35.36 6.28
N LYS A 32 26.81 -36.40 6.72
CA LYS A 32 27.82 -36.29 7.78
C LYS A 32 29.01 -35.43 7.36
N LYS A 33 29.27 -35.30 6.05
CA LYS A 33 30.34 -34.43 5.53
C LYS A 33 30.07 -32.95 5.81
N TYR A 34 28.81 -32.54 5.76
CA TYR A 34 28.39 -31.16 6.02
C TYR A 34 28.58 -30.81 7.49
N GLN A 35 28.15 -31.69 8.40
CA GLN A 35 28.35 -31.45 9.83
C GLN A 35 29.83 -31.42 10.21
N LYS A 36 30.65 -32.35 9.69
CA LYS A 36 32.11 -32.33 9.89
C LYS A 36 32.72 -31.00 9.49
N ARG A 37 32.30 -30.46 8.35
CA ARG A 37 32.80 -29.18 7.83
C ARG A 37 32.31 -28.01 8.68
N TYR A 38 31.02 -27.99 9.04
CA TYR A 38 30.44 -26.99 9.92
C TYR A 38 31.18 -26.89 11.25
N TYR A 39 31.33 -28.00 11.99
CA TYR A 39 32.01 -28.00 13.28
C TYR A 39 33.48 -27.59 13.17
N LYS A 40 34.14 -27.91 12.05
CA LYS A 40 35.50 -27.46 11.78
C LYS A 40 35.56 -25.94 11.55
N GLU A 41 34.69 -25.40 10.71
CA GLU A 41 34.63 -23.95 10.44
C GLU A 41 34.26 -23.18 11.72
N HIS A 42 33.31 -23.70 12.50
CA HIS A 42 32.92 -23.13 13.79
C HIS A 42 34.09 -23.13 14.78
N ALA A 43 34.77 -24.26 14.97
CA ALA A 43 35.92 -24.34 15.87
C ALA A 43 37.03 -23.34 15.48
N LEU A 44 37.26 -23.13 14.18
CA LEU A 44 38.24 -22.15 13.70
C LEU A 44 37.83 -20.69 13.98
N LYS A 45 36.53 -20.38 13.91
CA LYS A 45 35.99 -19.05 14.28
C LYS A 45 36.16 -18.84 15.78
N THR A 46 35.68 -19.78 16.60
CA THR A 46 35.78 -19.74 18.06
C THR A 46 37.23 -19.70 18.56
N GLU A 47 38.17 -20.39 17.90
CA GLU A 47 39.61 -20.31 18.24
C GLU A 47 40.18 -18.91 18.05
N LYS A 48 39.75 -18.19 17.01
CA LYS A 48 40.18 -16.81 16.77
C LYS A 48 39.59 -15.85 17.80
N GLU A 49 38.30 -16.01 18.12
CA GLU A 49 37.60 -15.22 19.14
C GLU A 49 38.22 -15.45 20.52
N TYR A 50 38.48 -16.70 20.88
CA TYR A 50 39.16 -17.06 22.13
C TYR A 50 40.53 -16.40 22.24
N ALA A 51 41.31 -16.39 21.16
CA ALA A 51 42.63 -15.77 21.13
C ALA A 51 42.59 -14.24 21.17
N ALA A 52 41.48 -13.63 20.73
CA ALA A 52 41.29 -12.18 20.70
C ALA A 52 40.65 -11.63 21.99
N SER A 53 39.92 -12.46 22.75
CA SER A 53 39.23 -12.04 23.96
C SER A 53 40.20 -11.65 25.08
N THR A 54 39.91 -10.55 25.76
CA THR A 54 40.65 -10.05 26.93
C THR A 54 39.90 -10.25 28.25
N SER A 55 38.68 -10.82 28.21
CA SER A 55 37.83 -11.07 29.38
C SER A 55 38.00 -12.52 29.85
N GLU A 56 38.31 -12.72 31.14
CA GLU A 56 38.45 -14.07 31.70
C GLU A 56 37.13 -14.88 31.61
N GLU A 57 35.99 -14.21 31.77
CA GLU A 57 34.65 -14.82 31.68
C GLU A 57 34.31 -15.27 30.25
N GLU A 58 34.66 -14.44 29.27
CA GLU A 58 34.45 -14.74 27.84
C GLU A 58 35.40 -15.86 27.37
N GLN A 59 36.67 -15.82 27.78
CA GLN A 59 37.61 -16.91 27.52
C GLN A 59 37.14 -18.23 28.15
N GLU A 60 36.60 -18.23 29.37
CA GLU A 60 36.06 -19.44 29.98
C GLU A 60 34.88 -20.00 29.15
N SER A 61 33.99 -19.14 28.68
CA SER A 61 32.84 -19.50 27.84
C SER A 61 33.30 -20.10 26.49
N LEU A 62 34.14 -19.38 25.75
CA LEU A 62 34.67 -19.81 24.45
C LEU A 62 35.52 -21.09 24.58
N GLY A 63 36.22 -21.27 25.70
CA GLY A 63 36.98 -22.48 26.01
C GLY A 63 36.08 -23.71 26.18
N LYS A 64 34.94 -23.57 26.86
CA LYS A 64 33.93 -24.64 26.98
C LYS A 64 33.31 -24.98 25.63
N GLU A 65 32.97 -23.96 24.83
CA GLU A 65 32.43 -24.16 23.48
C GLU A 65 33.44 -24.89 22.58
N LEU A 66 34.70 -24.46 22.58
CA LEU A 66 35.74 -25.09 21.76
C LEU A 66 35.97 -26.57 22.14
N ALA A 67 35.87 -26.91 23.43
CA ALA A 67 35.96 -28.30 23.89
C ALA A 67 34.85 -29.18 23.30
N PHE A 68 33.62 -28.63 23.18
CA PHE A 68 32.51 -29.30 22.51
C PHE A 68 32.74 -29.40 20.99
N LEU A 69 33.14 -28.31 20.33
CA LEU A 69 33.36 -28.27 18.88
C LEU A 69 34.47 -29.21 18.40
N LYS A 70 35.47 -29.49 19.26
CA LYS A 70 36.54 -30.47 18.98
C LYS A 70 36.09 -31.93 19.09
N LYS A 71 34.96 -32.22 19.73
CA LYS A 71 34.39 -33.58 19.87
C LYS A 71 32.88 -33.59 19.56
N PRO A 72 32.49 -33.25 18.32
CA PRO A 72 31.08 -33.10 17.98
C PRO A 72 30.38 -34.46 17.87
N VAL A 73 29.11 -34.49 18.27
CA VAL A 73 28.19 -35.60 17.99
C VAL A 73 27.51 -35.32 16.65
N TYR A 74 27.62 -36.26 15.72
CA TYR A 74 26.95 -36.15 14.42
C TYR A 74 25.62 -36.87 14.45
N GLU A 75 24.53 -36.16 14.20
CA GLU A 75 23.18 -36.70 14.29
C GLU A 75 22.25 -36.17 13.19
N VAL A 76 21.18 -36.90 12.93
CA VAL A 76 20.11 -36.44 12.06
C VAL A 76 19.21 -35.52 12.88
N LYS A 77 19.14 -34.25 12.49
CA LYS A 77 18.20 -33.29 13.09
C LYS A 77 16.85 -33.45 12.40
N GLN A 78 15.88 -34.03 13.09
CA GLN A 78 14.55 -34.30 12.57
C GLN A 78 13.50 -33.50 13.34
N ILE A 79 12.72 -32.70 12.62
CA ILE A 79 11.57 -31.96 13.13
C ILE A 79 10.30 -32.66 12.64
N LEU A 80 9.36 -32.91 13.56
CA LEU A 80 8.03 -33.42 13.23
C LEU A 80 7.09 -32.23 13.09
N LEU A 81 6.65 -31.98 11.87
CA LEU A 81 5.71 -30.91 11.58
C LEU A 81 4.29 -31.41 11.78
N LYS A 82 3.41 -30.52 12.23
CA LYS A 82 2.02 -30.85 12.45
C LYS A 82 1.28 -31.04 11.12
N GLY A 83 0.24 -31.87 11.14
CA GLY A 83 -0.50 -32.29 9.95
C GLY A 83 0.08 -33.54 9.27
N LYS A 84 -0.72 -34.12 8.37
CA LYS A 84 -0.34 -35.32 7.62
C LYS A 84 0.38 -34.94 6.33
N SER A 85 1.42 -35.69 5.98
CA SER A 85 2.05 -35.59 4.67
C SER A 85 1.09 -36.12 3.60
N LEU A 86 1.02 -35.42 2.48
CA LEU A 86 0.30 -35.90 1.31
C LEU A 86 1.12 -37.00 0.62
N TRP A 87 0.46 -37.98 0.00
CA TRP A 87 1.15 -38.98 -0.82
C TRP A 87 1.96 -38.34 -1.96
N SER A 88 1.53 -37.19 -2.46
CA SER A 88 2.24 -36.37 -3.46
C SER A 88 3.55 -35.77 -2.95
N GLU A 89 3.80 -35.79 -1.64
CA GLU A 89 5.03 -35.36 -0.96
C GLU A 89 5.90 -36.58 -0.56
N GLY A 90 5.62 -37.76 -1.14
CA GLY A 90 6.40 -38.97 -0.91
C GLY A 90 6.27 -39.56 0.50
N GLY A 91 5.17 -39.28 1.21
CA GLY A 91 4.95 -39.70 2.59
C GLY A 91 3.58 -40.30 2.87
N ASN A 92 3.55 -41.19 3.87
CA ASN A 92 2.36 -41.53 4.66
C ASN A 92 2.71 -41.20 6.13
N GLY A 93 1.77 -40.67 6.91
CA GLY A 93 2.00 -40.23 8.29
C GLY A 93 2.41 -38.75 8.43
N ASP A 94 3.13 -38.43 9.51
CA ASP A 94 3.44 -37.04 9.88
C ASP A 94 4.42 -36.38 8.90
N ARG A 95 4.32 -35.05 8.77
CA ARG A 95 5.29 -34.27 8.02
C ARG A 95 6.62 -34.21 8.76
N VAL A 96 7.71 -34.29 8.02
CA VAL A 96 9.06 -34.40 8.60
C VAL A 96 10.00 -33.47 7.86
N ASP A 97 10.73 -32.65 8.60
CA ASP A 97 11.81 -31.81 8.10
C ASP A 97 13.17 -32.27 8.65
N ARG A 98 14.16 -32.39 7.77
CA ARG A 98 15.54 -32.76 8.13
C ARG A 98 16.59 -31.80 7.56
N CYS A 99 16.20 -30.62 7.08
CA CYS A 99 17.12 -29.69 6.40
C CYS A 99 18.27 -29.25 7.31
N MET A 100 17.99 -29.02 8.61
CA MET A 100 19.02 -28.65 9.61
C MET A 100 20.05 -29.76 9.88
N THR A 101 19.88 -30.96 9.32
CA THR A 101 20.94 -32.00 9.36
C THR A 101 22.18 -31.54 8.59
N CYS A 102 21.99 -30.82 7.48
CA CYS A 102 23.08 -30.26 6.68
C CYS A 102 23.27 -28.75 6.94
N HIS A 103 22.17 -28.02 7.17
CA HIS A 103 22.14 -26.57 7.40
C HIS A 103 22.22 -26.23 8.89
N LEU A 104 23.30 -26.63 9.57
CA LEU A 104 23.42 -26.48 11.03
C LEU A 104 23.49 -25.01 11.48
N GLY A 105 24.03 -24.13 10.65
CA GLY A 105 24.21 -22.70 10.96
C GLY A 105 22.97 -21.85 10.74
N ILE A 106 21.94 -22.38 10.06
CA ILE A 106 20.84 -21.54 9.54
C ILE A 106 20.04 -20.84 10.64
N ASN A 107 19.89 -21.47 11.82
CA ASN A 107 19.12 -20.92 12.94
C ASN A 107 19.96 -20.05 13.89
N ARG A 108 21.20 -19.72 13.54
CA ARG A 108 22.02 -18.80 14.34
C ARG A 108 21.77 -17.36 13.93
N GLU A 109 21.75 -16.46 14.90
CA GLU A 109 21.80 -15.01 14.64
C GLU A 109 23.13 -14.63 13.98
N ASP A 110 24.25 -15.15 14.50
CA ASP A 110 25.58 -14.90 13.96
C ASP A 110 26.02 -15.98 12.95
N SER A 111 26.41 -15.53 11.75
CA SER A 111 26.91 -16.43 10.72
C SER A 111 28.28 -16.99 11.11
N ILE A 112 28.43 -18.32 11.05
CA ILE A 112 29.73 -18.97 11.24
C ILE A 112 30.61 -18.80 10.00
N SER A 113 29.99 -18.70 8.83
CA SER A 113 30.65 -18.71 7.53
C SER A 113 29.69 -18.17 6.48
N GLU A 114 30.17 -17.32 5.58
CA GLU A 114 29.38 -16.84 4.43
C GLU A 114 29.09 -17.95 3.41
N ALA A 115 29.76 -19.10 3.52
CA ALA A 115 29.57 -20.22 2.61
C ALA A 115 28.32 -21.03 2.97
N GLN A 116 27.40 -21.17 2.01
CA GLN A 116 26.32 -22.15 2.09
C GLN A 116 26.87 -23.58 2.19
N PRO A 117 26.31 -24.47 3.04
CA PRO A 117 25.11 -24.32 3.86
C PRO A 117 25.36 -23.88 5.32
N PHE A 118 26.49 -23.25 5.62
CA PHE A 118 26.93 -22.94 6.99
C PHE A 118 26.60 -21.52 7.45
N SER A 119 26.09 -20.70 6.54
CA SER A 119 25.64 -19.35 6.86
C SER A 119 24.35 -19.37 7.67
N SER A 120 24.13 -18.29 8.40
CA SER A 120 22.84 -17.96 9.01
C SER A 120 21.77 -17.66 7.96
N HIS A 121 20.51 -17.66 8.39
CA HIS A 121 19.40 -17.21 7.56
C HIS A 121 19.55 -15.69 7.27
N PRO A 122 19.35 -15.24 6.02
CA PRO A 122 19.32 -13.81 5.73
C PRO A 122 18.13 -13.14 6.43
N ARG A 123 18.34 -11.97 7.05
CA ARG A 123 17.32 -11.27 7.85
C ARG A 123 16.68 -12.18 8.92
N TRP A 124 17.52 -12.79 9.75
CA TRP A 124 17.10 -13.76 10.76
C TRP A 124 16.00 -13.19 11.68
N GLU A 125 16.13 -11.93 12.05
CA GLU A 125 15.20 -11.13 12.87
C GLU A 125 13.79 -11.01 12.25
N VAL A 126 13.70 -11.01 10.91
CA VAL A 126 12.40 -10.95 10.24
C VAL A 126 11.79 -12.34 10.14
N TYR A 127 12.57 -13.34 9.74
CA TYR A 127 12.03 -14.65 9.39
C TYR A 127 12.03 -15.62 10.55
N LEU A 128 13.19 -15.96 11.12
CA LEU A 128 13.33 -17.08 12.05
C LEU A 128 12.98 -16.71 13.49
N GLU A 129 13.13 -15.45 13.88
CA GLU A 129 12.61 -14.95 15.17
C GLU A 129 11.09 -15.16 15.26
N ASN A 130 10.37 -14.87 14.17
CA ASN A 130 8.93 -15.07 14.07
C ASN A 130 8.53 -16.52 13.71
N HIS A 131 9.41 -17.25 13.00
CA HIS A 131 9.17 -18.61 12.50
C HIS A 131 10.29 -19.57 12.93
N PRO A 132 10.37 -19.94 14.22
CA PRO A 132 11.42 -20.83 14.71
C PRO A 132 11.39 -22.18 13.97
N PRO A 133 12.51 -22.63 13.38
CA PRO A 133 12.59 -23.88 12.63
C PRO A 133 12.13 -25.12 13.42
N GLU A 134 12.27 -25.12 14.74
CA GLU A 134 11.82 -26.21 15.61
C GLU A 134 10.30 -26.43 15.55
N LYS A 135 9.54 -25.39 15.18
CA LYS A 135 8.08 -25.42 15.05
C LYS A 135 7.63 -25.51 13.59
N PHE A 136 8.25 -24.71 12.72
CA PHE A 136 7.82 -24.54 11.32
C PHE A 136 8.62 -25.39 10.33
N GLY A 137 9.81 -25.85 10.70
CA GLY A 137 10.75 -26.44 9.75
C GLY A 137 11.15 -25.46 8.65
N CYS A 138 11.94 -25.94 7.69
CA CYS A 138 12.37 -25.15 6.55
C CYS A 138 11.43 -25.34 5.35
N ALA A 139 10.88 -26.55 5.17
CA ALA A 139 10.13 -26.94 3.99
C ALA A 139 8.72 -26.33 3.90
N ILE A 140 8.16 -25.80 5.00
CA ILE A 140 6.90 -25.04 4.95
C ILE A 140 7.08 -23.78 4.10
N CYS A 141 8.22 -23.10 4.26
CA CYS A 141 8.55 -21.88 3.51
C CYS A 141 9.23 -22.21 2.18
N HIS A 142 10.19 -23.13 2.21
CA HIS A 142 11.06 -23.40 1.07
C HIS A 142 10.61 -24.55 0.19
N GLU A 143 9.60 -25.35 0.53
CA GLU A 143 9.26 -26.57 -0.22
C GLU A 143 10.44 -27.58 -0.25
N GLY A 144 10.44 -28.52 -1.20
CA GLY A 144 11.47 -29.55 -1.34
C GLY A 144 11.03 -30.92 -0.83
N GLN A 145 11.99 -31.83 -0.70
CA GLN A 145 11.78 -33.19 -0.22
C GLN A 145 12.49 -33.37 1.13
N ALA A 146 11.90 -32.78 2.17
CA ALA A 146 12.52 -32.60 3.47
C ALA A 146 12.89 -33.90 4.23
N ARG A 147 12.40 -35.06 3.77
CA ARG A 147 12.79 -36.39 4.30
C ARG A 147 14.13 -36.90 3.75
N ALA A 148 14.54 -36.45 2.56
CA ALA A 148 15.69 -36.99 1.85
C ALA A 148 17.01 -36.41 2.38
N MET A 149 17.99 -37.27 2.61
CA MET A 149 19.33 -36.90 3.11
C MET A 149 20.46 -37.57 2.32
N THR A 150 20.12 -38.22 1.21
CA THR A 150 21.08 -39.02 0.42
C THR A 150 21.93 -38.15 -0.48
N ASN A 151 21.39 -37.05 -1.01
CA ASN A 151 22.14 -36.00 -1.69
C ASN A 151 21.34 -34.68 -1.69
N PRO A 152 21.98 -33.54 -1.98
CA PRO A 152 21.31 -32.23 -2.00
C PRO A 152 20.20 -32.12 -3.03
N GLU A 153 20.39 -32.62 -4.25
CA GLU A 153 19.37 -32.56 -5.32
C GLU A 153 18.06 -33.21 -4.85
N LYS A 154 18.15 -34.40 -4.27
CA LYS A 154 17.00 -35.11 -3.69
C LYS A 154 16.41 -34.33 -2.54
N ALA A 155 17.20 -33.83 -1.59
CA ALA A 155 16.68 -33.03 -0.46
C ALA A 155 15.93 -31.78 -0.93
N HIS A 156 16.45 -31.10 -1.96
CA HIS A 156 15.83 -29.92 -2.56
C HIS A 156 14.68 -30.26 -3.52
N GLY A 157 14.32 -31.55 -3.68
CA GLY A 157 13.24 -31.98 -4.56
C GLY A 157 13.56 -31.80 -6.06
N GLU A 158 14.83 -31.68 -6.43
CA GLU A 158 15.33 -31.60 -7.82
C GLU A 158 15.39 -33.01 -8.43
N VAL A 159 14.29 -33.73 -8.31
CA VAL A 159 14.13 -35.11 -8.73
C VAL A 159 13.08 -35.16 -9.82
N LYS A 160 13.31 -36.01 -10.81
CA LYS A 160 12.37 -36.22 -11.90
C LYS A 160 10.96 -36.53 -11.35
N HIS A 161 9.96 -35.80 -11.84
CA HIS A 161 8.54 -35.87 -11.45
C HIS A 161 8.20 -35.37 -10.04
N TRP A 162 9.14 -34.83 -9.28
CA TRP A 162 8.84 -34.22 -7.97
C TRP A 162 8.08 -32.90 -8.16
N LEU A 163 6.90 -32.77 -7.55
CA LEU A 163 5.96 -31.68 -7.86
C LEU A 163 6.25 -30.36 -7.13
N THR A 164 6.99 -30.45 -6.01
CA THR A 164 7.25 -29.34 -5.07
C THR A 164 8.75 -29.22 -4.77
N PRO A 165 9.59 -28.95 -5.79
CA PRO A 165 11.00 -28.65 -5.56
C PRO A 165 11.15 -27.35 -4.75
N MET A 166 12.33 -27.17 -4.18
CA MET A 166 12.63 -26.09 -3.25
C MET A 166 12.56 -24.70 -3.93
N ASN A 167 11.77 -23.81 -3.36
CA ASN A 167 11.74 -22.38 -3.65
C ASN A 167 12.98 -21.69 -3.09
N ARG A 168 13.64 -20.87 -3.90
CA ARG A 168 14.90 -20.18 -3.58
C ARG A 168 14.74 -18.66 -3.73
N GLY A 169 15.47 -17.90 -2.92
CA GLY A 169 15.45 -16.43 -2.98
C GLY A 169 14.03 -15.88 -2.79
N LYS A 170 13.67 -14.87 -3.59
CA LYS A 170 12.35 -14.21 -3.56
C LYS A 170 11.17 -15.19 -3.74
N LEU A 171 11.35 -16.28 -4.48
CA LEU A 171 10.29 -17.26 -4.71
C LEU A 171 9.84 -17.97 -3.41
N ALA A 172 10.68 -18.00 -2.37
CA ALA A 172 10.28 -18.55 -1.06
C ALA A 172 9.10 -17.77 -0.44
N GLN A 173 8.96 -16.48 -0.74
CA GLN A 173 7.84 -15.65 -0.30
C GLN A 173 6.48 -16.15 -0.82
N SER A 174 6.45 -16.94 -1.92
CA SER A 174 5.22 -17.55 -2.44
C SER A 174 4.50 -18.42 -1.40
N SER A 175 5.23 -18.95 -0.41
CA SER A 175 4.67 -19.79 0.65
C SER A 175 3.98 -18.98 1.77
N CYS A 176 4.26 -17.68 1.91
CA CYS A 176 3.69 -16.85 2.97
C CYS A 176 2.16 -16.80 2.91
N ILE A 177 1.59 -16.84 1.70
CA ILE A 177 0.14 -16.83 1.45
C ILE A 177 -0.60 -18.05 2.03
N LYS A 178 0.13 -19.11 2.41
CA LYS A 178 -0.45 -20.31 3.05
C LYS A 178 -0.87 -20.07 4.50
N CYS A 179 -0.23 -19.12 5.18
CA CYS A 179 -0.43 -18.83 6.60
C CYS A 179 -0.90 -17.41 6.89
N HIS A 180 -0.48 -16.44 6.07
CA HIS A 180 -0.79 -15.03 6.29
C HIS A 180 -1.97 -14.56 5.45
N GLU A 181 -2.73 -13.62 5.99
CA GLU A 181 -3.84 -13.01 5.29
C GLU A 181 -3.35 -12.09 4.17
N ARG A 182 -4.05 -12.08 3.04
CA ARG A 182 -3.68 -11.33 1.82
C ARG A 182 -4.02 -9.84 1.87
N ASN A 183 -4.62 -9.38 2.95
CA ASN A 183 -5.03 -8.00 3.16
C ASN A 183 -4.04 -7.21 4.03
N ILE A 184 -3.02 -7.86 4.56
CA ILE A 184 -2.05 -7.29 5.47
C ILE A 184 -0.68 -7.34 4.80
N GLU A 185 -0.01 -6.20 4.75
CA GLU A 185 1.36 -6.11 4.27
C GLU A 185 2.30 -6.89 5.19
N LEU A 186 3.21 -7.67 4.60
CA LEU A 186 4.08 -8.58 5.34
C LEU A 186 5.54 -8.16 5.18
N VAL A 187 6.17 -7.82 6.29
CA VAL A 187 7.63 -7.62 6.35
C VAL A 187 8.33 -8.94 6.00
N GLY A 188 9.25 -8.93 5.04
CA GLY A 188 9.85 -10.13 4.46
C GLY A 188 9.01 -10.83 3.39
N GLY A 189 7.80 -10.35 3.10
CA GLY A 189 6.90 -10.85 2.06
C GLY A 189 6.63 -9.84 0.94
N GLU A 190 7.53 -8.87 0.74
CA GLU A 190 7.30 -7.68 -0.06
C GLU A 190 6.99 -7.99 -1.54
N GLU A 191 7.64 -9.00 -2.13
CA GLU A 191 7.42 -9.39 -3.53
C GLU A 191 6.08 -10.12 -3.72
N LEU A 192 5.68 -10.93 -2.73
CA LEU A 192 4.35 -11.53 -2.72
C LEU A 192 3.28 -10.43 -2.61
N TRP A 193 3.50 -9.45 -1.73
CA TRP A 193 2.57 -8.34 -1.53
C TRP A 193 2.41 -7.49 -2.80
N LYS A 194 3.52 -7.14 -3.47
CA LYS A 194 3.51 -6.52 -4.81
C LYS A 194 2.69 -7.36 -5.80
N GLY A 195 2.86 -8.68 -5.81
CA GLY A 195 2.11 -9.59 -6.65
C GLY A 195 0.61 -9.57 -6.38
N ILE A 196 0.19 -9.51 -5.10
CA ILE A 196 -1.21 -9.40 -4.68
C ILE A 196 -1.82 -8.09 -5.18
N LYS A 197 -1.18 -6.94 -4.89
CA LYS A 197 -1.65 -5.62 -5.35
C LYS A 197 -1.80 -5.59 -6.87
N LEU A 198 -0.77 -6.03 -7.59
CA LEU A 198 -0.77 -6.00 -9.06
C LEU A 198 -1.85 -6.92 -9.64
N PHE A 199 -2.11 -8.09 -9.03
CA PHE A 199 -3.18 -8.98 -9.47
C PHE A 199 -4.58 -8.35 -9.32
N GLU A 200 -4.77 -7.52 -8.30
CA GLU A 200 -5.99 -6.74 -8.06
C GLU A 200 -6.10 -5.56 -9.03
N GLU A 201 -5.03 -4.76 -9.19
CA GLU A 201 -4.97 -3.60 -10.09
C GLU A 201 -5.19 -3.97 -11.56
N LEU A 202 -4.59 -5.06 -12.03
CA LEU A 202 -4.78 -5.57 -13.40
C LEU A 202 -6.13 -6.27 -13.57
N ARG A 203 -6.88 -6.46 -12.48
CA ARG A 203 -8.13 -7.23 -12.42
C ARG A 203 -8.02 -8.57 -13.13
N CYS A 204 -6.96 -9.32 -12.83
CA CYS A 204 -6.79 -10.67 -13.35
C CYS A 204 -8.02 -11.55 -13.03
N PHE A 205 -8.68 -11.30 -11.90
CA PHE A 205 -9.92 -11.96 -11.50
C PHE A 205 -11.16 -11.59 -12.35
N GLY A 206 -11.11 -10.55 -13.20
CA GLY A 206 -12.18 -10.20 -14.14
C GLY A 206 -12.36 -11.29 -15.20
N CYS A 207 -11.24 -11.81 -15.71
CA CYS A 207 -11.25 -12.94 -16.65
C CYS A 207 -11.04 -14.29 -15.96
N HIS A 208 -10.29 -14.37 -14.87
CA HIS A 208 -9.95 -15.64 -14.22
C HIS A 208 -10.80 -15.90 -12.96
N ILE A 209 -11.20 -17.15 -12.76
CA ILE A 209 -11.71 -17.59 -11.45
C ILE A 209 -10.52 -17.78 -10.52
N THR A 210 -10.50 -17.03 -9.42
CA THR A 210 -9.43 -17.12 -8.42
C THR A 210 -10.03 -16.92 -7.04
N LYS A 211 -10.00 -17.97 -6.21
CA LYS A 211 -10.65 -17.92 -4.90
C LYS A 211 -10.10 -16.81 -4.01
N GLY A 212 -11.03 -15.98 -3.52
CA GLY A 212 -10.77 -14.89 -2.59
C GLY A 212 -10.06 -13.68 -3.20
N PHE A 213 -10.14 -13.54 -4.53
CA PHE A 213 -9.98 -12.26 -5.23
C PHE A 213 -11.33 -11.85 -5.85
N GLY A 214 -11.59 -10.55 -5.98
CA GLY A 214 -12.76 -10.02 -6.68
C GLY A 214 -14.11 -10.13 -5.96
N ASN A 215 -14.11 -10.45 -4.67
CA ASN A 215 -15.32 -10.52 -3.83
C ASN A 215 -15.49 -9.29 -2.93
N ASP A 216 -14.62 -8.30 -3.03
CA ASP A 216 -14.68 -7.07 -2.24
C ASP A 216 -15.50 -5.99 -2.96
N GLY A 217 -16.38 -5.33 -2.21
CA GLY A 217 -17.17 -4.21 -2.73
C GLY A 217 -16.34 -2.99 -3.17
N HIS A 218 -15.04 -3.00 -2.82
CA HIS A 218 -14.06 -1.93 -3.06
C HIS A 218 -13.19 -2.17 -4.33
N SER A 219 -13.37 -3.29 -5.04
CA SER A 219 -12.69 -3.54 -6.32
C SER A 219 -12.84 -2.35 -7.28
N ILE A 220 -11.72 -1.77 -7.71
CA ILE A 220 -11.66 -0.71 -8.71
C ILE A 220 -12.39 -1.19 -9.98
N VAL A 221 -13.40 -0.43 -10.42
CA VAL A 221 -14.18 -0.74 -11.62
C VAL A 221 -13.43 -0.15 -12.81
N ALA A 222 -13.17 -0.93 -13.87
CA ALA A 222 -12.65 -0.34 -15.10
C ALA A 222 -13.69 0.66 -15.64
N PRO A 223 -13.32 1.67 -16.44
CA PRO A 223 -14.25 2.72 -16.83
C PRO A 223 -15.58 2.19 -17.34
N ASP A 224 -16.69 2.71 -16.81
CA ASP A 224 -18.03 2.37 -17.29
C ASP A 224 -18.16 2.76 -18.78
N LEU A 225 -18.65 1.86 -19.62
CA LEU A 225 -18.79 2.07 -21.07
C LEU A 225 -20.23 2.33 -21.52
N THR A 226 -21.20 2.36 -20.60
CA THR A 226 -22.63 2.59 -20.90
C THR A 226 -22.89 3.92 -21.60
N ARG A 227 -22.03 4.94 -21.40
CA ARG A 227 -22.16 6.29 -21.99
C ARG A 227 -21.00 6.67 -22.91
N ILE A 228 -20.23 5.69 -23.39
CA ILE A 228 -18.95 5.94 -24.05
C ILE A 228 -19.06 6.89 -25.25
N GLY A 229 -20.10 6.78 -26.09
CA GLY A 229 -20.29 7.64 -27.27
C GLY A 229 -20.61 9.11 -26.95
N SER A 230 -21.15 9.37 -25.76
CA SER A 230 -21.36 10.73 -25.25
C SER A 230 -20.14 11.31 -24.53
N ARG A 231 -19.18 10.45 -24.15
CA ARG A 231 -18.02 10.81 -23.33
C ARG A 231 -16.77 11.11 -24.15
N VAL A 232 -16.43 10.20 -25.07
CA VAL A 232 -15.13 10.21 -25.74
C VAL A 232 -15.24 10.63 -27.19
N ASN A 233 -14.12 11.12 -27.73
CA ASN A 233 -13.96 11.33 -29.15
C ASN A 233 -13.82 9.97 -29.86
N ILE A 234 -14.53 9.81 -30.98
CA ILE A 234 -14.55 8.55 -31.74
C ILE A 234 -13.17 8.17 -32.28
N ALA A 235 -12.40 9.15 -32.77
CA ALA A 235 -11.03 8.94 -33.26
C ALA A 235 -10.11 8.41 -32.15
N TRP A 236 -10.26 8.95 -30.94
CA TRP A 236 -9.52 8.47 -29.78
C TRP A 236 -9.89 7.04 -29.42
N LEU A 237 -11.18 6.67 -29.46
CA LEU A 237 -11.62 5.31 -29.12
C LEU A 237 -10.99 4.26 -30.05
N ILE A 238 -10.90 4.56 -31.34
CA ILE A 238 -10.25 3.69 -32.33
C ILE A 238 -8.76 3.53 -32.00
N GLU A 239 -8.02 4.62 -31.82
CA GLU A 239 -6.59 4.59 -31.50
C GLU A 239 -6.31 3.90 -30.14
N TRP A 240 -7.18 4.13 -29.15
CA TRP A 240 -7.09 3.52 -27.83
C TRP A 240 -7.28 1.99 -27.90
N LEU A 241 -8.24 1.50 -28.69
CA LEU A 241 -8.44 0.06 -28.89
C LEU A 241 -7.31 -0.59 -29.70
N MET A 242 -6.68 0.17 -30.62
CA MET A 242 -5.51 -0.29 -31.39
C MET A 242 -4.23 -0.40 -30.55
N GLY A 243 -4.11 0.35 -29.45
CA GLY A 243 -2.91 0.32 -28.62
C GLY A 243 -2.97 1.29 -27.45
N PRO A 244 -3.60 0.94 -26.32
CA PRO A 244 -3.85 1.88 -25.23
C PRO A 244 -2.55 2.41 -24.59
N LYS A 245 -1.51 1.57 -24.55
CA LYS A 245 -0.18 1.93 -24.02
C LYS A 245 0.61 2.89 -24.92
N LYS A 246 0.24 3.05 -26.19
CA LYS A 246 0.81 4.10 -27.07
C LYS A 246 0.29 5.47 -26.72
N PHE A 247 -0.94 5.54 -26.20
CA PHE A 247 -1.54 6.78 -25.73
C PHE A 247 -1.15 7.07 -24.27
N ARG A 248 -1.22 6.05 -23.41
CA ARG A 248 -0.87 6.16 -21.99
C ARG A 248 -0.03 4.97 -21.54
N PRO A 249 1.31 5.10 -21.44
CA PRO A 249 2.19 4.00 -21.04
C PRO A 249 1.82 3.34 -19.70
N SER A 250 1.37 4.15 -18.72
CA SER A 250 0.96 3.73 -17.39
C SER A 250 -0.41 3.03 -17.31
N THR A 251 -1.18 2.98 -18.41
CA THR A 251 -2.50 2.35 -18.40
C THR A 251 -2.44 0.86 -18.02
N ARG A 252 -3.41 0.43 -17.22
CA ARG A 252 -3.61 -0.99 -16.86
C ARG A 252 -4.48 -1.74 -17.88
N MET A 253 -5.11 -1.04 -18.84
CA MET A 253 -5.83 -1.71 -19.93
C MET A 253 -4.83 -2.46 -20.82
N PRO A 254 -5.00 -3.76 -21.03
CA PRO A 254 -4.06 -4.55 -21.81
C PRO A 254 -4.25 -4.32 -23.32
N ASP A 255 -3.23 -4.71 -24.07
CA ASP A 255 -3.25 -4.73 -25.54
C ASP A 255 -3.86 -6.06 -26.01
N PHE A 256 -5.06 -5.98 -26.60
CA PHE A 256 -5.75 -7.15 -27.15
C PHE A 256 -5.23 -7.58 -28.52
N ILE A 257 -4.35 -6.77 -29.15
CA ILE A 257 -3.76 -7.00 -30.46
C ILE A 257 -4.85 -7.19 -31.52
N PHE A 258 -5.83 -6.28 -31.52
CA PHE A 258 -6.93 -6.29 -32.47
C PHE A 258 -6.46 -5.98 -33.89
N LYS A 259 -7.16 -6.53 -34.88
CA LYS A 259 -7.07 -6.04 -36.25
C LYS A 259 -7.96 -4.80 -36.39
N GLU A 260 -7.69 -3.99 -37.41
CA GLU A 260 -8.48 -2.78 -37.67
C GLU A 260 -9.98 -3.07 -37.85
N GLU A 261 -10.32 -4.17 -38.54
CA GLU A 261 -11.71 -4.64 -38.70
C GLU A 261 -12.39 -4.99 -37.37
N ASP A 262 -11.65 -5.57 -36.41
CA ASP A 262 -12.16 -5.89 -35.08
C ASP A 262 -12.42 -4.60 -34.30
N VAL A 263 -11.51 -3.63 -34.36
CA VAL A 263 -11.67 -2.32 -33.72
C VAL A 263 -12.87 -1.57 -34.26
N ILE A 264 -13.06 -1.54 -35.58
CA ILE A 264 -14.24 -0.95 -36.23
C ILE A 264 -15.52 -1.58 -35.69
N SER A 265 -15.58 -2.92 -35.66
CA SER A 265 -16.76 -3.65 -35.21
C SER A 265 -17.08 -3.40 -33.73
N ILE A 266 -16.07 -3.48 -32.86
CA ILE A 266 -16.20 -3.20 -31.42
C ILE A 266 -16.64 -1.75 -31.20
N THR A 267 -16.05 -0.81 -31.93
CA THR A 267 -16.37 0.62 -31.82
C THR A 267 -17.81 0.89 -32.23
N ALA A 268 -18.29 0.32 -33.33
CA ALA A 268 -19.68 0.45 -33.79
C ALA A 268 -20.66 -0.05 -32.73
N TYR A 269 -20.40 -1.21 -32.13
CA TYR A 269 -21.25 -1.74 -31.05
C TYR A 269 -21.30 -0.81 -29.84
N LEU A 270 -20.12 -0.39 -29.36
CA LEU A 270 -20.01 0.51 -28.21
C LEU A 270 -20.73 1.84 -28.46
N TRP A 271 -20.66 2.36 -29.69
CA TRP A 271 -21.29 3.61 -30.07
C TRP A 271 -22.80 3.51 -30.16
N GLN A 272 -23.32 2.51 -30.88
CA GLN A 272 -24.77 2.30 -31.06
C GLN A 272 -25.49 1.93 -29.77
N ASN A 273 -24.79 1.29 -28.84
CA ASN A 273 -25.34 0.88 -27.54
C ASN A 273 -25.04 1.90 -26.41
N SER A 274 -24.43 3.04 -26.74
CA SER A 274 -24.14 4.12 -25.79
C SER A 274 -25.41 4.89 -25.42
N GLU A 275 -25.50 5.31 -24.16
CA GLU A 275 -26.54 6.19 -23.64
C GLU A 275 -26.08 7.64 -23.57
N GLY A 276 -27.06 8.55 -23.58
CA GLY A 276 -26.82 10.00 -23.52
C GLY A 276 -26.46 10.59 -24.88
N SER A 277 -26.82 11.85 -25.06
CA SER A 277 -26.44 12.67 -26.21
C SER A 277 -26.24 14.10 -25.71
N TYR A 278 -25.15 14.73 -26.14
CA TYR A 278 -24.92 16.15 -25.91
C TYR A 278 -25.04 16.89 -27.23
N GLN A 279 -25.50 18.15 -27.19
CA GLN A 279 -25.33 19.05 -28.33
C GLN A 279 -23.87 19.50 -28.33
N GLU A 280 -23.16 19.27 -29.44
CA GLU A 280 -21.78 19.72 -29.60
C GLU A 280 -21.74 21.25 -29.61
N ILE A 281 -20.95 21.81 -28.70
CA ILE A 281 -20.59 23.23 -28.63
C ILE A 281 -19.23 23.38 -29.33
N PRO A 282 -19.06 24.36 -30.23
CA PRO A 282 -17.79 24.56 -30.92
C PRO A 282 -16.61 24.75 -29.96
N GLY A 283 -15.51 24.01 -30.21
CA GLY A 283 -14.39 23.82 -29.29
C GLY A 283 -13.24 24.83 -29.40
N GLU A 284 -13.50 26.06 -29.85
CA GLU A 284 -12.51 27.14 -29.77
C GLU A 284 -12.94 28.13 -28.70
N PHE A 285 -12.14 28.23 -27.64
CA PHE A 285 -12.29 29.19 -26.55
C PHE A 285 -11.24 30.29 -26.70
N ASP A 286 -11.54 31.49 -26.21
CA ASP A 286 -10.58 32.58 -26.18
C ASP A 286 -9.49 32.35 -25.11
N GLU A 287 -8.39 33.09 -25.23
CA GLU A 287 -7.21 32.92 -24.37
C GLU A 287 -7.54 33.25 -22.90
N ASP A 288 -8.37 34.26 -22.66
CA ASP A 288 -8.81 34.67 -21.33
C ASP A 288 -9.55 33.53 -20.60
N VAL A 289 -10.47 32.82 -21.28
CA VAL A 289 -11.18 31.65 -20.71
C VAL A 289 -10.23 30.51 -20.37
N ILE A 290 -9.19 30.30 -21.19
CA ILE A 290 -8.19 29.25 -20.94
C ILE A 290 -7.33 29.60 -19.72
N GLU A 291 -6.91 30.86 -19.58
CA GLU A 291 -6.13 31.34 -18.43
C GLU A 291 -6.93 31.24 -17.13
N GLU A 292 -8.20 31.67 -17.13
CA GLU A 292 -9.08 31.50 -15.96
C GLU A 292 -9.28 30.02 -15.59
N GLY A 293 -9.44 29.15 -16.60
CA GLY A 293 -9.54 27.70 -16.40
C GLY A 293 -8.28 27.08 -15.79
N TYR A 294 -7.10 27.59 -16.15
CA TYR A 294 -5.82 27.16 -15.59
C TYR A 294 -5.67 27.54 -14.11
N LEU A 295 -6.05 28.77 -13.74
CA LEU A 295 -6.02 29.21 -12.34
C LEU A 295 -6.92 28.35 -11.45
N ILE A 296 -8.08 27.92 -11.96
CA ILE A 296 -8.97 26.98 -11.27
C ILE A 296 -8.31 25.60 -11.14
N PHE A 297 -7.63 25.12 -12.18
CA PHE A 297 -6.94 23.83 -12.17
C PHE A 297 -5.89 23.75 -11.04
N GLU A 298 -5.09 24.82 -10.87
CA GLU A 298 -4.09 24.92 -9.81
C GLU A 298 -4.73 25.06 -8.42
N SER A 299 -5.63 26.03 -8.23
CA SER A 299 -6.22 26.34 -6.92
C SER A 299 -7.07 25.20 -6.33
N VAL A 300 -7.78 24.43 -7.17
CA VAL A 300 -8.55 23.26 -6.74
C VAL A 300 -7.64 22.09 -6.34
N GLY A 301 -6.37 22.10 -6.76
CA GLY A 301 -5.39 21.05 -6.43
C GLY A 301 -5.56 19.80 -7.29
N CYS A 302 -5.90 19.95 -8.58
CA CYS A 302 -6.07 18.82 -9.51
C CYS A 302 -4.82 17.91 -9.55
N LEU A 303 -3.64 18.52 -9.39
CA LEU A 303 -2.33 17.85 -9.40
C LEU A 303 -2.07 16.90 -8.21
N ALA A 304 -2.87 16.96 -7.13
CA ALA A 304 -2.77 15.98 -6.03
C ALA A 304 -3.16 14.56 -6.46
N CYS A 305 -4.00 14.44 -7.49
CA CYS A 305 -4.44 13.14 -8.01
C CYS A 305 -4.06 12.94 -9.47
N HIS A 306 -4.09 14.00 -10.26
CA HIS A 306 -3.87 13.94 -11.69
C HIS A 306 -2.46 14.40 -12.06
N SER A 307 -1.92 13.82 -13.13
CA SER A 307 -0.71 14.33 -13.77
C SER A 307 -1.06 15.06 -15.06
N ASP A 308 -0.40 16.17 -15.33
CA ASP A 308 -0.44 16.92 -16.58
C ASP A 308 0.79 16.67 -17.48
N VAL A 309 1.71 15.81 -17.05
CA VAL A 309 2.89 15.36 -17.81
C VAL A 309 2.65 13.95 -18.33
N GLU A 310 2.91 13.66 -19.62
CA GLU A 310 2.57 12.36 -20.21
C GLU A 310 3.19 11.14 -19.49
N GLU A 311 4.37 11.32 -18.89
CA GLU A 311 5.11 10.26 -18.20
C GLU A 311 5.72 10.77 -16.87
N ASP A 312 5.04 10.49 -15.76
CA ASP A 312 5.56 10.72 -14.40
C ASP A 312 5.33 9.55 -13.44
N GLY A 313 4.65 8.49 -13.91
CA GLY A 313 4.33 7.32 -13.10
C GLY A 313 3.19 7.51 -12.08
N LYS A 314 2.55 8.68 -12.00
CA LYS A 314 1.38 8.89 -11.14
C LYS A 314 0.17 8.14 -11.70
N ILE A 315 -0.50 7.36 -10.84
CA ILE A 315 -1.59 6.46 -11.25
C ILE A 315 -2.90 6.61 -10.44
N HIS A 316 -2.95 7.54 -9.47
CA HIS A 316 -4.14 7.72 -8.63
C HIS A 316 -5.33 8.28 -9.44
N GLY A 317 -5.12 9.38 -10.16
CA GLY A 317 -6.05 9.93 -11.14
C GLY A 317 -5.64 9.59 -12.58
N PRO A 318 -6.59 9.59 -13.55
CA PRO A 318 -6.24 9.53 -14.96
C PRO A 318 -5.32 10.69 -15.35
N ASN A 319 -4.22 10.38 -16.04
CA ASN A 319 -3.33 11.39 -16.60
C ASN A 319 -4.07 12.31 -17.59
N LEU A 320 -3.93 13.63 -17.40
CA LEU A 320 -4.63 14.71 -18.08
C LEU A 320 -3.85 15.34 -19.22
N ALA A 321 -2.55 15.05 -19.38
CA ALA A 321 -1.67 15.66 -20.39
C ALA A 321 -2.25 15.66 -21.82
N ARG A 322 -3.09 14.66 -22.13
CA ARG A 322 -3.72 14.47 -23.44
C ARG A 322 -5.24 14.35 -23.37
N ILE A 323 -5.87 14.84 -22.29
CA ILE A 323 -7.31 14.63 -22.08
C ILE A 323 -8.18 15.29 -23.16
N GLY A 324 -7.72 16.40 -23.76
CA GLY A 324 -8.41 17.09 -24.85
C GLY A 324 -8.47 16.28 -26.15
N GLU A 325 -7.64 15.24 -26.31
CA GLU A 325 -7.79 14.29 -27.42
C GLU A 325 -8.89 13.26 -27.15
N ALA A 326 -9.11 12.93 -25.88
CA ALA A 326 -9.93 11.81 -25.45
C ALA A 326 -11.37 12.18 -25.13
N MET A 327 -11.59 13.28 -24.42
CA MET A 327 -12.88 13.65 -23.85
C MET A 327 -13.54 14.78 -24.62
N LYS A 328 -14.88 14.73 -24.68
CA LYS A 328 -15.71 15.83 -25.19
C LYS A 328 -15.87 16.92 -24.13
N TYR A 329 -15.97 18.18 -24.54
CA TYR A 329 -16.13 19.33 -23.66
C TYR A 329 -17.35 19.20 -22.73
N GLU A 330 -18.52 18.86 -23.28
CA GLU A 330 -19.77 18.78 -22.52
C GLU A 330 -19.74 17.67 -21.47
N TRP A 331 -19.01 16.60 -21.79
CA TRP A 331 -18.76 15.54 -20.83
C TRP A 331 -17.87 16.02 -19.69
N LEU A 332 -16.80 16.76 -19.97
CA LEU A 332 -15.91 17.30 -18.93
C LEU A 332 -16.69 18.21 -17.98
N VAL A 333 -17.51 19.14 -18.50
CA VAL A 333 -18.36 20.01 -17.66
C VAL A 333 -19.28 19.18 -16.77
N SER A 334 -19.98 18.21 -17.34
CA SER A 334 -20.92 17.36 -16.61
C SER A 334 -20.23 16.51 -15.54
N TRP A 335 -19.07 15.95 -15.87
CA TRP A 335 -18.27 15.14 -14.97
C TRP A 335 -17.67 15.97 -13.83
N LEU A 336 -17.19 17.18 -14.10
CA LEU A 336 -16.65 18.09 -13.08
C LEU A 336 -17.72 18.57 -12.08
N LEU A 337 -18.98 18.66 -12.51
CA LEU A 337 -20.10 19.06 -11.65
C LEU A 337 -20.58 17.96 -10.71
N ASP A 338 -20.76 16.72 -11.20
CA ASP A 338 -21.13 15.58 -10.34
C ASP A 338 -20.58 14.26 -10.92
N PRO A 339 -19.33 13.88 -10.60
CA PRO A 339 -18.74 12.63 -11.08
C PRO A 339 -19.56 11.39 -10.68
N ARG A 340 -20.20 11.42 -9.50
CA ARG A 340 -20.94 10.29 -8.92
C ARG A 340 -22.29 10.06 -9.55
N ALA A 341 -22.91 11.10 -10.13
CA ALA A 341 -24.10 10.94 -10.97
C ALA A 341 -23.85 10.01 -12.17
N TYR A 342 -22.61 9.96 -12.66
CA TYR A 342 -22.23 9.15 -13.81
C TYR A 342 -21.51 7.85 -13.44
N SER A 343 -20.71 7.86 -12.37
CA SER A 343 -20.00 6.68 -11.86
C SER A 343 -20.12 6.63 -10.33
N PRO A 344 -21.11 5.91 -9.78
CA PRO A 344 -21.39 5.91 -8.34
C PRO A 344 -20.22 5.46 -7.45
N LYS A 345 -19.26 4.72 -8.02
CA LYS A 345 -18.09 4.18 -7.32
C LYS A 345 -16.78 4.93 -7.66
N THR A 346 -16.85 6.04 -8.38
CA THR A 346 -15.67 6.83 -8.74
C THR A 346 -14.93 7.31 -7.49
N SER A 347 -13.60 7.29 -7.54
CA SER A 347 -12.75 7.91 -6.51
C SER A 347 -12.66 9.43 -6.67
N MET A 348 -13.02 9.98 -7.84
CA MET A 348 -13.02 11.43 -8.03
C MET A 348 -14.08 12.07 -7.13
N PRO A 349 -13.68 12.97 -6.23
CA PRO A 349 -14.62 13.59 -5.32
C PRO A 349 -15.42 14.71 -6.01
N ASP A 350 -16.48 15.14 -5.35
CA ASP A 350 -17.18 16.38 -5.69
C ASP A 350 -16.32 17.57 -5.25
N LEU A 351 -15.83 18.31 -6.23
CA LEU A 351 -14.92 19.45 -6.05
C LEU A 351 -15.67 20.73 -5.65
N ARG A 352 -17.00 20.69 -5.54
CA ARG A 352 -17.87 21.83 -5.19
C ARG A 352 -17.75 23.01 -6.16
N LEU A 353 -17.49 22.71 -7.43
CA LEU A 353 -17.44 23.70 -8.50
C LEU A 353 -18.84 24.16 -8.89
N ASP A 354 -18.99 25.45 -9.16
CA ASP A 354 -20.18 25.94 -9.86
C ASP A 354 -20.10 25.70 -11.37
N ASN A 355 -21.20 25.95 -12.06
CA ASN A 355 -21.33 25.70 -13.49
C ASN A 355 -20.42 26.60 -14.36
N GLU A 356 -20.02 27.77 -13.87
CA GLU A 356 -19.10 28.65 -14.58
C GLU A 356 -17.67 28.12 -14.47
N SER A 357 -17.22 27.85 -13.24
CA SER A 357 -15.90 27.28 -12.94
C SER A 357 -15.69 25.95 -13.66
N ALA A 358 -16.71 25.07 -13.68
CA ALA A 358 -16.63 23.80 -14.40
C ALA A 358 -16.48 23.98 -15.92
N ARG A 359 -17.04 25.05 -16.50
CA ARG A 359 -16.92 25.36 -17.94
C ARG A 359 -15.56 25.91 -18.30
N LEU A 360 -15.03 26.83 -17.49
CA LEU A 360 -13.69 27.40 -17.65
C LEU A 360 -12.63 26.29 -17.53
N LEU A 361 -12.73 25.47 -16.48
CA LEU A 361 -11.83 24.34 -16.28
C LEU A 361 -11.92 23.32 -17.42
N ALA A 362 -13.14 22.97 -17.87
CA ALA A 362 -13.30 22.08 -19.01
C ALA A 362 -12.69 22.66 -20.30
N ALA A 363 -12.80 23.98 -20.52
CA ALA A 363 -12.20 24.64 -21.67
C ALA A 363 -10.68 24.49 -21.65
N TYR A 364 -10.04 24.81 -20.52
CA TYR A 364 -8.60 24.58 -20.32
C TYR A 364 -8.21 23.11 -20.59
N LEU A 365 -8.91 22.13 -20.01
CA LEU A 365 -8.61 20.71 -20.21
C LEU A 365 -8.71 20.28 -21.69
N THR A 366 -9.59 20.88 -22.49
CA THR A 366 -9.66 20.57 -23.93
C THR A 366 -8.44 21.06 -24.73
N THR A 367 -7.63 21.96 -24.18
CA THR A 367 -6.38 22.41 -24.81
C THR A 367 -5.24 21.41 -24.61
N LEU A 368 -5.32 20.55 -23.58
CA LEU A 368 -4.29 19.57 -23.24
C LEU A 368 -4.27 18.42 -24.26
N LYS A 369 -3.37 18.54 -25.22
CA LYS A 369 -3.20 17.64 -26.36
C LYS A 369 -1.72 17.38 -26.60
N GLY A 370 -1.37 16.18 -27.06
CA GLY A 370 0.00 15.80 -27.36
C GLY A 370 0.59 16.60 -28.52
N GLU A 371 1.91 16.71 -28.53
CA GLU A 371 2.63 17.50 -29.54
C GLU A 371 2.30 17.01 -30.96
N GLY A 372 1.89 17.93 -31.83
CA GLY A 372 1.55 17.62 -33.22
C GLY A 372 0.18 16.97 -33.43
N TYR A 373 -0.66 16.85 -32.40
CA TYR A 373 -2.04 16.39 -32.56
C TYR A 373 -2.81 17.27 -33.56
N LYS A 374 -3.48 16.61 -34.49
CA LYS A 374 -4.43 17.23 -35.43
C LYS A 374 -5.72 16.45 -35.41
N GLU A 375 -6.81 17.15 -35.19
CA GLU A 375 -8.14 16.58 -35.22
C GLU A 375 -8.43 16.03 -36.63
N LYS A 376 -8.86 14.76 -36.71
CA LYS A 376 -9.22 14.12 -37.97
C LYS A 376 -10.73 14.32 -38.19
N PRO A 377 -11.18 15.11 -39.18
CA PRO A 377 -12.60 15.33 -39.44
C PRO A 377 -13.21 14.18 -40.26
N GLU A 378 -12.98 12.94 -39.84
CA GLU A 378 -13.49 11.76 -40.55
C GLU A 378 -14.96 11.51 -40.20
N LYS A 379 -15.77 11.27 -41.23
CA LYS A 379 -17.12 10.74 -41.07
C LYS A 379 -17.04 9.21 -41.06
N TYR A 380 -17.50 8.60 -39.98
CA TYR A 380 -17.49 7.15 -39.80
C TYR A 380 -18.81 6.53 -40.28
N GLU A 381 -18.94 6.28 -41.58
CA GLU A 381 -20.20 5.75 -42.17
C GLU A 381 -20.62 4.38 -41.59
N TRP A 382 -19.66 3.57 -41.14
CA TRP A 382 -19.88 2.25 -40.53
C TRP A 382 -20.40 2.32 -39.09
N LEU A 383 -20.38 3.49 -38.46
CA LEU A 383 -20.69 3.65 -37.03
C LEU A 383 -22.14 3.30 -36.71
N ASP A 384 -23.05 3.54 -37.66
CA ASP A 384 -24.48 3.28 -37.55
C ASP A 384 -24.91 1.96 -38.22
N ASP A 385 -23.98 1.14 -38.71
CA ASP A 385 -24.29 -0.15 -39.36
C ASP A 385 -24.58 -1.24 -38.31
N PRO A 386 -25.81 -1.81 -38.25
CA PRO A 386 -26.16 -2.82 -37.25
C PRO A 386 -25.43 -4.16 -37.42
N GLU A 387 -25.04 -4.55 -38.65
CA GLU A 387 -24.33 -5.81 -38.87
C GLU A 387 -22.87 -5.71 -38.39
N VAL A 388 -22.25 -4.54 -38.55
CA VAL A 388 -20.91 -4.25 -38.01
C VAL A 388 -20.95 -4.27 -36.47
N ALA A 389 -21.96 -3.64 -35.86
CA ALA A 389 -22.15 -3.68 -34.41
C ALA A 389 -22.37 -5.10 -33.88
N LYS A 390 -23.12 -5.94 -34.58
CA LYS A 390 -23.33 -7.34 -34.20
C LYS A 390 -22.04 -8.17 -34.20
N GLN A 391 -21.14 -7.91 -35.14
CA GLN A 391 -19.80 -8.51 -35.10
C GLN A 391 -18.99 -8.01 -33.90
N GLY A 392 -19.10 -6.72 -33.56
CA GLY A 392 -18.52 -6.13 -32.36
C GLY A 392 -18.99 -6.77 -31.07
N GLU A 393 -20.30 -6.99 -30.93
CA GLU A 393 -20.92 -7.68 -29.79
C GLU A 393 -20.26 -9.04 -29.54
N LYS A 394 -20.11 -9.84 -30.61
CA LYS A 394 -19.48 -11.15 -30.54
C LYS A 394 -18.02 -11.06 -30.08
N LEU A 395 -17.26 -10.12 -30.62
CA LEU A 395 -15.86 -9.92 -30.24
C LEU A 395 -15.74 -9.51 -28.76
N ILE A 396 -16.56 -8.58 -28.28
CA ILE A 396 -16.56 -8.13 -26.89
C ILE A 396 -16.81 -9.31 -25.93
N ILE A 397 -17.73 -10.22 -26.29
CA ILE A 397 -18.00 -11.44 -25.52
C ILE A 397 -16.79 -12.40 -25.56
N GLU A 398 -16.22 -12.64 -26.75
CA GLU A 398 -15.07 -13.55 -26.91
C GLU A 398 -13.81 -13.10 -26.18
N TYR A 399 -13.56 -11.79 -26.13
CA TYR A 399 -12.43 -11.19 -25.42
C TYR A 399 -12.75 -10.85 -23.96
N GLY A 400 -14.00 -11.05 -23.53
CA GLY A 400 -14.43 -10.93 -22.13
C GLY A 400 -14.32 -9.52 -21.58
N CYS A 401 -14.54 -8.48 -22.40
CA CYS A 401 -14.35 -7.09 -21.96
C CYS A 401 -15.28 -6.73 -20.78
N SER A 402 -16.44 -7.36 -20.69
CA SER A 402 -17.40 -7.21 -19.58
C SER A 402 -16.90 -7.75 -18.23
N GLY A 403 -15.81 -8.54 -18.22
CA GLY A 403 -15.15 -8.96 -16.98
C GLY A 403 -14.48 -7.79 -16.24
N CYS A 404 -14.16 -6.72 -16.97
CA CYS A 404 -13.58 -5.49 -16.41
C CYS A 404 -14.54 -4.31 -16.50
N HIS A 405 -15.18 -4.12 -17.66
CA HIS A 405 -16.03 -2.96 -17.98
C HIS A 405 -17.51 -3.24 -17.72
N ASN A 406 -18.23 -2.23 -17.26
CA ASN A 406 -19.70 -2.25 -17.33
C ASN A 406 -20.12 -1.93 -18.77
N ILE A 407 -20.80 -2.88 -19.42
CA ILE A 407 -21.26 -2.77 -20.80
C ILE A 407 -22.73 -3.17 -20.83
N LYS A 408 -23.56 -2.27 -21.36
CA LYS A 408 -25.01 -2.46 -21.44
C LYS A 408 -25.36 -3.73 -22.21
N GLY A 409 -26.26 -4.55 -21.65
CA GLY A 409 -26.71 -5.81 -22.24
C GLY A 409 -25.74 -6.97 -22.04
N MET A 410 -24.64 -6.77 -21.30
CA MET A 410 -23.65 -7.79 -20.99
C MET A 410 -23.51 -8.03 -19.48
N GLU A 411 -24.50 -7.58 -18.70
CA GLU A 411 -24.57 -7.77 -17.25
C GLU A 411 -24.72 -9.26 -16.94
N GLY A 412 -23.68 -9.89 -16.40
CA GLY A 412 -23.70 -11.30 -16.00
C GLY A 412 -23.03 -12.27 -16.99
N GLN A 413 -22.29 -11.78 -17.99
CA GLN A 413 -21.40 -12.62 -18.78
C GLN A 413 -20.39 -13.35 -17.89
N GLY A 414 -20.15 -14.63 -18.22
CA GLY A 414 -19.23 -15.48 -17.48
C GLY A 414 -17.76 -15.09 -17.70
N LYS A 415 -16.90 -15.55 -16.79
CA LYS A 415 -15.44 -15.39 -16.91
C LYS A 415 -14.89 -16.30 -18.01
N ILE A 416 -14.07 -15.74 -18.91
CA ILE A 416 -13.50 -16.47 -20.06
C ILE A 416 -12.20 -17.22 -19.76
N GLY A 417 -11.49 -16.81 -18.71
CA GLY A 417 -10.17 -17.31 -18.37
C GLY A 417 -10.22 -18.60 -17.56
N VAL A 418 -9.14 -19.38 -17.66
CA VAL A 418 -8.97 -20.60 -16.86
C VAL A 418 -8.97 -20.30 -15.36
N GLU A 419 -9.36 -21.27 -14.54
CA GLU A 419 -9.27 -21.13 -13.09
C GLU A 419 -7.81 -21.11 -12.62
N LEU A 420 -7.46 -20.14 -11.77
CA LEU A 420 -6.11 -19.92 -11.23
C LEU A 420 -5.99 -20.27 -9.74
N THR A 421 -7.09 -20.63 -9.07
CA THR A 421 -7.14 -20.91 -7.62
C THR A 421 -6.03 -21.83 -7.11
N GLU A 422 -5.64 -22.83 -7.91
CA GLU A 422 -4.64 -23.84 -7.54
C GLU A 422 -3.53 -23.99 -8.60
N ILE A 423 -3.25 -22.95 -9.39
CA ILE A 423 -2.27 -23.01 -10.48
C ILE A 423 -0.86 -23.40 -9.99
N GLY A 424 -0.47 -22.98 -8.79
CA GLY A 424 0.79 -23.36 -8.15
C GLY A 424 0.90 -24.85 -7.83
N SER A 425 -0.22 -25.58 -7.77
CA SER A 425 -0.26 -27.04 -7.58
C SER A 425 -0.50 -27.81 -8.89
N LYS A 426 -0.72 -27.12 -10.01
CA LYS A 426 -1.01 -27.76 -11.29
C LYS A 426 0.21 -28.56 -11.78
N ASN A 427 -0.03 -29.78 -12.24
CA ASN A 427 1.02 -30.61 -12.85
C ASN A 427 1.43 -30.02 -14.21
N ILE A 428 2.72 -30.02 -14.50
CA ILE A 428 3.29 -29.40 -15.70
C ILE A 428 2.73 -29.98 -17.01
N HIS A 429 2.29 -31.24 -17.02
CA HIS A 429 1.67 -31.86 -18.20
C HIS A 429 0.32 -31.27 -18.59
N PHE A 430 -0.33 -30.52 -17.70
CA PHE A 430 -1.58 -29.82 -17.99
C PHE A 430 -1.36 -28.36 -18.43
N PHE A 431 -0.11 -27.93 -18.58
CA PHE A 431 0.21 -26.64 -19.15
C PHE A 431 0.34 -26.79 -20.66
N ASP A 432 -0.31 -25.88 -21.37
CA ASP A 432 -0.27 -25.84 -22.81
C ASP A 432 0.99 -25.10 -23.26
N PHE A 433 1.85 -25.78 -24.01
CA PHE A 433 3.07 -25.22 -24.61
C PHE A 433 2.86 -24.85 -26.09
N GLY A 434 1.61 -24.79 -26.56
CA GLY A 434 1.30 -24.55 -27.96
C GLY A 434 1.56 -25.78 -28.84
N SER A 435 1.03 -25.76 -30.06
CA SER A 435 1.25 -26.84 -31.03
C SER A 435 2.51 -26.58 -31.83
N GLU A 436 3.51 -27.48 -31.74
CA GLU A 436 4.74 -27.38 -32.55
C GLU A 436 4.46 -27.35 -34.06
N GLU A 437 3.41 -28.04 -34.51
CA GLU A 437 2.98 -28.04 -35.92
C GLU A 437 2.53 -26.64 -36.36
N LYS A 438 1.77 -25.95 -35.51
CA LYS A 438 1.32 -24.58 -35.80
C LYS A 438 2.46 -23.57 -35.70
N LEU A 439 3.34 -23.73 -34.72
CA LEU A 439 4.41 -22.77 -34.41
C LEU A 439 5.67 -22.98 -35.28
N GLY A 440 5.85 -24.16 -35.87
CA GLY A 440 7.04 -24.53 -36.64
C GLY A 440 8.30 -24.76 -35.78
N HIS A 441 8.19 -24.66 -34.45
CA HIS A 441 9.28 -24.89 -33.49
C HIS A 441 8.73 -25.40 -32.14
N SER A 442 9.63 -25.89 -31.28
CA SER A 442 9.29 -26.40 -29.96
C SER A 442 9.36 -25.29 -28.91
N LEU A 443 8.24 -24.62 -28.67
CA LEU A 443 8.15 -23.56 -27.66
C LEU A 443 8.49 -24.08 -26.26
N GLN A 444 8.14 -25.33 -25.95
CA GLN A 444 8.55 -25.97 -24.70
C GLN A 444 10.07 -25.98 -24.54
N LYS A 445 10.82 -26.40 -25.57
CA LYS A 445 12.29 -26.40 -25.49
C LYS A 445 12.86 -25.00 -25.35
N GLU A 446 12.30 -24.03 -26.06
CA GLU A 446 12.72 -22.63 -25.96
C GLU A 446 12.56 -22.09 -24.54
N ILE A 447 11.34 -22.16 -23.98
CA ILE A 447 11.02 -21.68 -22.64
C ILE A 447 11.90 -22.38 -21.58
N LEU A 448 12.05 -23.70 -21.66
CA LEU A 448 12.83 -24.47 -20.68
C LEU A 448 14.34 -24.22 -20.79
N SER A 449 14.86 -23.93 -21.98
CA SER A 449 16.29 -23.65 -22.20
C SER A 449 16.75 -22.39 -21.47
N LEU A 450 15.87 -21.40 -21.28
CA LEU A 450 16.14 -20.16 -20.52
C LEU A 450 16.59 -20.44 -19.08
N VAL A 451 16.21 -21.60 -18.55
CA VAL A 451 16.54 -22.03 -17.19
C VAL A 451 17.41 -23.29 -17.17
N GLY A 452 18.01 -23.66 -18.30
CA GLY A 452 18.88 -24.84 -18.42
C GLY A 452 18.15 -26.17 -18.24
N LEU A 453 16.84 -26.23 -18.54
CA LEU A 453 16.06 -27.45 -18.52
C LEU A 453 15.85 -27.99 -19.93
N GLU A 454 16.10 -29.27 -20.11
CA GLU A 454 15.79 -29.98 -21.37
C GLU A 454 14.40 -30.63 -21.34
N ASP A 455 13.89 -30.90 -20.14
CA ASP A 455 12.64 -31.61 -19.87
C ASP A 455 12.01 -31.00 -18.62
N ALA A 456 10.71 -30.71 -18.72
CA ALA A 456 9.93 -30.10 -17.65
C ALA A 456 9.83 -31.00 -16.41
N GLU A 457 9.91 -32.33 -16.59
CA GLU A 457 9.83 -33.30 -15.51
C GLU A 457 11.09 -33.30 -14.64
N LYS A 458 12.25 -32.85 -15.13
CA LYS A 458 13.50 -32.79 -14.36
C LYS A 458 13.38 -31.87 -13.14
N ASN A 459 12.62 -30.78 -13.29
CA ASN A 459 12.32 -29.86 -12.20
C ASN A 459 10.96 -29.17 -12.48
N VAL A 460 9.89 -29.78 -11.97
CA VAL A 460 8.50 -29.37 -12.26
C VAL A 460 8.22 -27.94 -11.78
N GLY A 461 8.74 -27.56 -10.60
CA GLY A 461 8.52 -26.22 -10.04
C GLY A 461 9.20 -25.12 -10.84
N LYS A 462 10.46 -25.33 -11.25
CA LYS A 462 11.19 -24.39 -12.11
C LYS A 462 10.51 -24.29 -13.48
N ALA A 463 10.13 -25.41 -14.09
CA ALA A 463 9.39 -25.43 -15.35
C ALA A 463 8.05 -24.69 -15.26
N ARG A 464 7.28 -24.91 -14.18
CA ARG A 464 6.01 -24.21 -13.93
C ARG A 464 6.23 -22.70 -13.79
N HIS A 465 7.20 -22.28 -12.98
CA HIS A 465 7.52 -20.88 -12.76
C HIS A 465 7.92 -20.20 -14.07
N THR A 466 8.78 -20.83 -14.87
CA THR A 466 9.20 -20.30 -16.18
C THR A 466 8.03 -20.23 -17.16
N TRP A 467 7.15 -21.22 -17.20
CA TRP A 467 5.94 -21.16 -18.03
C TRP A 467 5.03 -20.00 -17.63
N ILE A 468 4.81 -19.79 -16.32
CA ILE A 468 3.98 -18.68 -15.81
C ILE A 468 4.59 -17.35 -16.26
N LYS A 469 5.90 -17.17 -16.10
CA LYS A 469 6.60 -15.95 -16.56
C LYS A 469 6.46 -15.74 -18.07
N ALA A 470 6.63 -16.80 -18.87
CA ALA A 470 6.46 -16.72 -20.32
C ALA A 470 5.02 -16.34 -20.71
N LYS A 471 4.01 -16.89 -20.01
CA LYS A 471 2.60 -16.59 -20.25
C LYS A 471 2.23 -15.16 -19.90
N LEU A 472 2.78 -14.63 -18.80
CA LEU A 472 2.59 -13.23 -18.39
C LEU A 472 3.29 -12.25 -19.34
N GLY A 473 4.48 -12.57 -19.84
CA GLY A 473 5.26 -11.69 -20.70
C GLY A 473 4.75 -11.61 -22.14
N ASN A 474 4.47 -12.75 -22.78
CA ASN A 474 3.89 -12.77 -24.13
C ASN A 474 2.88 -13.92 -24.26
N PRO A 475 1.60 -13.72 -23.90
CA PRO A 475 0.63 -14.80 -23.94
C PRO A 475 0.38 -15.34 -25.35
N ARG A 476 0.48 -14.50 -26.39
CA ARG A 476 0.16 -14.86 -27.78
C ARG A 476 1.19 -15.77 -28.46
N GLN A 477 2.40 -15.89 -27.90
CA GLN A 477 3.42 -16.84 -28.40
C GLN A 477 2.94 -18.31 -28.38
N PHE A 478 1.92 -18.63 -27.57
CA PHE A 478 1.41 -20.00 -27.41
C PHE A 478 0.38 -20.41 -28.49
N ASP A 479 -0.41 -19.46 -29.00
CA ASP A 479 -1.34 -19.62 -30.13
C ASP A 479 -1.76 -18.20 -30.55
N GLU A 480 -1.30 -17.74 -31.71
CA GLU A 480 -1.53 -16.37 -32.17
C GLU A 480 -3.02 -16.11 -32.50
N GLU A 481 -3.72 -17.13 -33.01
CA GLU A 481 -5.07 -16.99 -33.57
C GLU A 481 -6.17 -17.21 -32.54
N ASN A 482 -6.03 -18.21 -31.67
CA ASN A 482 -7.12 -18.71 -30.83
C ASN A 482 -7.05 -18.22 -29.39
N LEU A 483 -5.87 -17.86 -28.89
CA LEU A 483 -5.72 -17.46 -27.50
C LEU A 483 -6.28 -16.04 -27.29
N LYS A 484 -7.23 -15.87 -26.38
CA LYS A 484 -7.87 -14.57 -26.12
C LYS A 484 -7.23 -13.74 -25.01
N MET A 485 -6.25 -14.29 -24.29
CA MET A 485 -5.54 -13.56 -23.24
C MET A 485 -4.79 -12.37 -23.85
N PRO A 486 -5.07 -11.13 -23.40
CA PRO A 486 -4.41 -9.94 -23.93
C PRO A 486 -3.01 -9.76 -23.34
N ASN A 487 -2.19 -8.93 -23.96
CA ASN A 487 -0.85 -8.62 -23.50
C ASN A 487 -0.87 -7.38 -22.59
N PHE A 488 -0.58 -7.55 -21.31
CA PHE A 488 -0.53 -6.45 -20.34
C PHE A 488 0.76 -5.61 -20.43
N ARG A 489 1.73 -6.00 -21.26
CA ARG A 489 3.04 -5.33 -21.45
C ARG A 489 3.76 -5.09 -20.11
N LEU A 490 3.73 -6.10 -19.26
CA LEU A 490 4.32 -6.05 -17.93
C LEU A 490 5.84 -5.98 -18.01
N ASN A 491 6.44 -5.22 -17.09
CA ASN A 491 7.89 -5.20 -16.94
C ASN A 491 8.40 -6.45 -16.18
N GLN A 492 9.72 -6.62 -16.08
CA GLN A 492 10.31 -7.82 -15.50
C GLN A 492 10.02 -7.99 -14.00
N GLU A 493 9.88 -6.89 -13.26
CA GLU A 493 9.57 -6.89 -11.83
C GLU A 493 8.11 -7.26 -11.59
N GLU A 494 7.19 -6.67 -12.36
CA GLU A 494 5.76 -6.99 -12.36
C GLU A 494 5.51 -8.48 -12.67
N ILE A 495 6.21 -9.02 -13.69
CA ILE A 495 6.15 -10.44 -14.04
C ILE A 495 6.67 -11.31 -12.88
N GLU A 496 7.77 -10.92 -12.23
CA GLU A 496 8.33 -11.67 -11.12
C GLU A 496 7.35 -11.71 -9.94
N ALA A 497 6.84 -10.56 -9.50
CA ALA A 497 5.90 -10.43 -8.40
C ALA A 497 4.61 -11.25 -8.62
N LEU A 498 3.99 -11.14 -9.80
CA LEU A 498 2.81 -11.95 -10.16
C LEU A 498 3.14 -13.44 -10.20
N SER A 499 4.32 -13.81 -10.71
CA SER A 499 4.72 -15.21 -10.76
C SER A 499 4.90 -15.82 -9.36
N ILE A 500 5.42 -15.04 -8.40
CA ILE A 500 5.55 -15.45 -6.99
C ILE A 500 4.17 -15.70 -6.38
N LEU A 501 3.22 -14.78 -6.58
CA LEU A 501 1.84 -14.98 -6.16
C LEU A 501 1.24 -16.26 -6.76
N LEU A 502 1.31 -16.42 -8.08
CA LEU A 502 0.69 -17.55 -8.78
C LEU A 502 1.29 -18.90 -8.38
N VAL A 503 2.60 -18.97 -8.13
CA VAL A 503 3.25 -20.18 -7.58
C VAL A 503 2.78 -20.49 -6.15
N GLY A 504 2.42 -19.46 -5.39
CA GLY A 504 1.86 -19.57 -4.04
C GLY A 504 0.40 -20.04 -3.98
N LEU A 505 -0.38 -19.85 -5.05
CA LEU A 505 -1.76 -20.30 -5.16
C LEU A 505 -1.84 -21.84 -5.26
N ARG A 506 -1.81 -22.50 -4.10
CA ARG A 506 -1.73 -23.95 -3.97
C ARG A 506 -2.99 -24.55 -3.32
N ARG A 507 -3.23 -25.81 -3.65
CA ARG A 507 -4.34 -26.63 -3.10
C ARG A 507 -4.14 -26.97 -1.62
N GLU A 508 -2.89 -27.15 -1.25
CA GLU A 508 -2.47 -27.57 0.08
C GLU A 508 -2.94 -26.58 1.16
N LYS A 509 -3.54 -27.09 2.23
CA LYS A 509 -3.88 -26.30 3.41
C LYS A 509 -3.05 -26.77 4.59
N LEU A 510 -2.44 -25.82 5.29
CA LEU A 510 -1.72 -26.08 6.53
C LEU A 510 -2.70 -26.23 7.70
N GLU A 511 -2.22 -26.85 8.78
CA GLU A 511 -2.98 -26.91 10.03
C GLU A 511 -3.21 -25.49 10.57
N GLU A 512 -4.38 -25.27 11.17
CA GLU A 512 -4.77 -23.96 11.73
C GLU A 512 -3.74 -23.39 12.72
N SER A 513 -2.96 -24.23 13.40
CA SER A 513 -1.93 -23.78 14.33
C SER A 513 -0.70 -23.12 13.67
N TYR A 514 -0.58 -23.19 12.34
CA TYR A 514 0.40 -22.45 11.55
C TYR A 514 -0.16 -21.14 10.95
N VAL A 515 -1.49 -20.99 10.90
CA VAL A 515 -2.13 -19.85 10.28
C VAL A 515 -2.08 -18.67 11.23
N TYR A 516 -1.50 -17.57 10.77
CA TYR A 516 -1.41 -16.34 11.53
C TYR A 516 -2.80 -15.69 11.62
N LYS A 517 -3.18 -15.24 12.82
CA LYS A 517 -4.44 -14.55 13.08
C LYS A 517 -4.12 -13.14 13.52
N ALA A 518 -4.39 -12.18 12.66
CA ALA A 518 -4.19 -10.78 12.96
C ALA A 518 -5.03 -10.35 14.16
N SER A 519 -4.45 -9.52 15.02
CA SER A 519 -5.18 -8.81 16.07
C SER A 519 -6.23 -7.88 15.45
N GLU A 520 -7.21 -7.47 16.25
CA GLU A 520 -8.21 -6.50 15.79
C GLU A 520 -7.55 -5.17 15.39
N LYS A 521 -6.52 -4.73 16.13
CA LYS A 521 -5.74 -3.53 15.80
C LYS A 521 -5.13 -3.62 14.40
N GLU A 522 -4.42 -4.70 14.09
CA GLU A 522 -3.79 -4.89 12.78
C GLU A 522 -4.82 -4.92 11.64
N LYS A 523 -5.98 -5.55 11.85
CA LYS A 523 -7.07 -5.53 10.88
C LYS A 523 -7.61 -4.13 10.66
N TYR A 524 -7.81 -3.35 11.72
CA TYR A 524 -8.33 -1.99 11.60
C TYR A 524 -7.37 -1.07 10.86
N ILE A 525 -6.06 -1.21 11.13
CA ILE A 525 -5.01 -0.49 10.40
C ILE A 525 -5.04 -0.87 8.91
N ALA A 526 -5.05 -2.16 8.59
CA ALA A 526 -5.08 -2.64 7.22
C ALA A 526 -6.33 -2.22 6.45
N GLU A 527 -7.51 -2.27 7.08
CA GLU A 527 -8.77 -1.82 6.50
C GLU A 527 -8.81 -0.30 6.27
N GLY A 528 -8.28 0.49 7.22
CA GLY A 528 -8.14 1.93 7.08
C GLY A 528 -7.23 2.35 5.94
N ASN A 529 -6.02 1.78 5.90
CA ASN A 529 -5.03 2.05 4.84
C ASN A 529 -5.59 1.79 3.44
N ARG A 530 -6.45 0.77 3.26
CA ARG A 530 -7.12 0.50 1.98
C ARG A 530 -8.03 1.65 1.54
N VAL A 531 -8.77 2.25 2.47
CA VAL A 531 -9.66 3.38 2.15
C VAL A 531 -8.85 4.64 1.90
N LEU A 532 -7.82 4.90 2.72
CA LEU A 532 -6.89 6.04 2.51
C LEU A 532 -6.21 5.98 1.14
N TYR A 533 -5.75 4.79 0.74
CA TYR A 533 -5.14 4.57 -0.58
C TYR A 533 -6.16 4.75 -1.72
N LYS A 534 -7.39 4.20 -1.56
CA LYS A 534 -8.45 4.30 -2.58
C LYS A 534 -8.79 5.75 -2.96
N TYR A 535 -8.80 6.64 -1.99
CA TYR A 535 -9.15 8.06 -2.17
C TYR A 535 -7.92 8.99 -2.20
N ASN A 536 -6.72 8.41 -2.24
CA ASN A 536 -5.44 9.13 -2.25
C ASN A 536 -5.34 10.20 -1.16
N CYS A 537 -5.76 9.90 0.07
CA CYS A 537 -5.73 10.87 1.16
C CYS A 537 -4.31 11.38 1.43
N MET A 538 -3.31 10.51 1.23
CA MET A 538 -1.88 10.84 1.37
C MET A 538 -1.36 11.76 0.24
N GLY A 539 -2.07 11.91 -0.88
CA GLY A 539 -1.72 12.91 -1.89
C GLY A 539 -1.86 14.35 -1.38
N CYS A 540 -2.77 14.57 -0.43
CA CYS A 540 -2.98 15.89 0.18
C CYS A 540 -2.47 15.99 1.61
N HIS A 541 -2.63 14.94 2.42
CA HIS A 541 -2.36 14.98 3.85
C HIS A 541 -1.11 14.19 4.21
N GLN A 542 -0.33 14.74 5.12
CA GLN A 542 0.76 14.03 5.79
C GLN A 542 0.22 13.21 6.96
N PHE A 543 0.55 11.92 7.04
CA PHE A 543 0.07 11.00 8.09
C PHE A 543 1.15 10.57 9.08
N THR A 544 2.41 10.60 8.66
CA THR A 544 3.57 10.27 9.51
C THR A 544 4.53 11.46 9.57
N ILE A 545 5.54 11.35 10.41
CA ILE A 545 6.55 12.40 10.64
C ILE A 545 7.92 11.84 10.29
N ASP A 546 8.90 12.72 10.08
CA ASP A 546 10.25 12.27 9.81
C ASP A 546 10.88 11.70 11.08
N THR A 547 11.59 10.59 10.94
CA THR A 547 12.40 10.00 12.00
C THR A 547 13.84 9.83 11.53
N LEU A 548 14.77 10.47 12.24
CA LEU A 548 16.21 10.40 11.98
C LEU A 548 16.87 9.49 12.99
N TYR A 549 17.54 8.46 12.48
CA TYR A 549 18.44 7.64 13.27
C TYR A 549 19.85 8.17 13.09
N LEU A 550 20.47 8.60 14.20
CA LEU A 550 21.83 9.12 14.21
C LEU A 550 22.85 8.03 14.52
N LYS A 551 24.09 8.21 14.07
CA LYS A 551 25.19 7.24 14.29
C LYS A 551 25.60 7.09 15.75
N ASP A 552 25.27 8.05 16.60
CA ASP A 552 25.48 8.00 18.05
C ASP A 552 24.37 7.21 18.80
N GLY A 553 23.40 6.66 18.05
CA GLY A 553 22.27 5.91 18.57
C GLY A 553 21.09 6.78 19.02
N SER A 554 21.11 8.09 18.78
CA SER A 554 19.98 8.98 19.03
C SER A 554 18.92 8.82 17.94
N CYS A 555 17.65 8.98 18.31
CA CYS A 555 16.49 8.91 17.42
C CYS A 555 15.73 10.22 17.55
N LEU A 556 15.62 10.99 16.47
CA LEU A 556 14.96 12.29 16.47
C LEU A 556 13.70 12.22 15.63
N GLU A 557 12.56 12.52 16.24
CA GLU A 557 11.29 12.67 15.56
C GLU A 557 11.02 14.16 15.31
N GLY A 558 10.52 14.49 14.12
CA GLY A 558 10.48 15.88 13.72
C GLY A 558 10.09 16.08 12.26
N MET A 559 10.53 17.20 11.73
CA MET A 559 10.20 17.62 10.38
C MET A 559 11.37 18.34 9.74
N VAL A 560 11.66 17.98 8.49
CA VAL A 560 12.63 18.73 7.70
C VAL A 560 12.04 20.09 7.30
N LYS A 561 12.74 21.16 7.66
CA LYS A 561 12.41 22.55 7.28
C LYS A 561 13.07 22.96 5.99
N LEU A 562 14.32 22.53 5.81
CA LEU A 562 15.13 22.82 4.65
C LEU A 562 16.17 21.70 4.50
N GLU A 563 16.38 21.26 3.26
CA GLU A 563 17.42 20.29 2.94
C GLU A 563 18.48 20.93 2.05
N GLU A 564 19.74 20.91 2.49
CA GLU A 564 20.90 21.38 1.74
C GLU A 564 21.73 20.17 1.23
N GLU A 565 22.81 20.43 0.48
CA GLU A 565 23.63 19.37 -0.12
C GLU A 565 24.22 18.42 0.94
N ASP A 566 24.82 19.00 2.01
CA ASP A 566 25.53 18.25 3.06
C ASP A 566 24.80 18.22 4.42
N SER A 567 23.80 19.08 4.63
CA SER A 567 23.10 19.24 5.91
C SER A 567 21.59 19.30 5.77
N LEU A 568 20.87 19.09 6.87
CA LEU A 568 19.43 19.32 6.96
C LEU A 568 19.09 20.21 8.16
N PHE A 569 18.07 21.05 8.00
CA PHE A 569 17.46 21.78 9.11
C PHE A 569 16.24 20.99 9.58
N PHE A 570 16.34 20.43 10.78
CA PHE A 570 15.33 19.55 11.38
C PHE A 570 14.66 20.23 12.55
N GLN A 571 13.34 20.39 12.51
CA GLN A 571 12.58 20.85 13.67
C GLN A 571 12.21 19.66 14.54
N LEU A 572 12.59 19.72 15.81
CA LEU A 572 12.32 18.67 16.80
C LEU A 572 10.85 18.67 17.24
N TRP A 573 10.25 17.49 17.34
CA TRP A 573 8.89 17.29 17.86
C TRP A 573 8.85 16.95 19.35
N GLU A 574 9.96 16.42 19.87
CA GLU A 574 10.15 16.10 21.28
C GLU A 574 11.39 16.80 21.83
N ASP A 575 11.44 16.97 23.14
CA ASP A 575 12.64 17.45 23.82
C ASP A 575 13.77 16.41 23.66
N ASP A 576 14.96 16.85 23.25
CA ASP A 576 16.14 15.99 23.17
C ASP A 576 17.20 16.43 24.18
N GLU A 577 17.34 15.64 25.25
CA GLU A 577 18.28 15.90 26.34
C GLU A 577 19.75 15.86 25.87
N LYS A 578 20.07 15.08 24.83
CA LYS A 578 21.47 14.91 24.35
C LYS A 578 21.92 16.12 23.53
N LEU A 579 21.02 16.68 22.73
CA LEU A 579 21.20 17.90 21.97
C LEU A 579 21.02 19.15 22.84
N GLY A 580 20.34 19.03 23.98
CA GLY A 580 20.00 20.14 24.86
C GLY A 580 19.03 21.12 24.18
N ARG A 581 18.08 20.57 23.41
CA ARG A 581 17.12 21.31 22.58
C ARG A 581 15.71 20.88 22.94
N MET A 582 14.78 21.81 22.77
CA MET A 582 13.37 21.60 23.10
C MET A 582 12.55 21.33 21.85
N ALA A 583 11.37 20.73 22.01
CA ALA A 583 10.38 20.64 20.94
C ALA A 583 10.11 22.05 20.36
N GLY A 584 10.06 22.15 19.03
CA GLY A 584 9.97 23.42 18.32
C GLY A 584 11.32 23.97 17.82
N ASP A 585 12.45 23.61 18.44
CA ASP A 585 13.77 24.05 18.00
C ASP A 585 14.14 23.46 16.64
N THR A 586 14.64 24.30 15.73
CA THR A 586 15.25 23.86 14.48
C THR A 586 16.75 23.66 14.67
N VAL A 587 17.22 22.44 14.44
CA VAL A 587 18.63 22.05 14.55
C VAL A 587 19.21 21.74 13.17
N GLN A 588 20.45 22.16 12.93
CA GLN A 588 21.19 21.74 11.73
C GLN A 588 21.86 20.39 12.02
N ILE A 589 21.58 19.38 11.19
CA ILE A 589 22.14 18.03 11.30
C ILE A 589 22.90 17.74 10.01
N GLU A 590 24.19 17.43 10.13
CA GLU A 590 25.02 16.99 9.00
C GLU A 590 24.59 15.60 8.53
N LYS A 591 24.41 15.41 7.23
CA LYS A 591 23.96 14.13 6.64
C LYS A 591 24.92 12.98 6.96
N GLU A 592 26.21 13.28 7.14
CA GLU A 592 27.21 12.30 7.56
C GLU A 592 26.94 11.69 8.95
N HIS A 593 26.17 12.35 9.81
CA HIS A 593 25.82 11.83 11.14
C HIS A 593 24.55 10.98 11.15
N ILE A 594 23.80 10.94 10.04
CA ILE A 594 22.59 10.13 9.90
C ILE A 594 23.00 8.70 9.50
N SER A 595 22.47 7.71 10.21
CA SER A 595 22.60 6.30 9.86
C SER A 595 21.50 5.87 8.90
N SER A 596 20.26 6.28 9.17
CA SER A 596 19.08 6.10 8.31
C SER A 596 18.03 7.16 8.61
N ARG A 597 17.16 7.43 7.63
CA ARG A 597 15.98 8.30 7.76
C ARG A 597 14.75 7.54 7.32
N GLU A 598 13.71 7.59 8.13
CA GLU A 598 12.34 7.28 7.72
C GLU A 598 11.67 8.62 7.40
N SER A 599 11.30 8.83 6.14
CA SER A 599 10.71 10.10 5.71
C SER A 599 9.23 10.15 6.06
N ALA A 600 8.72 11.35 6.34
CA ALA A 600 7.28 11.54 6.47
C ALA A 600 6.56 11.08 5.20
N GLU A 601 5.37 10.50 5.35
CA GLU A 601 4.57 10.01 4.23
C GLU A 601 3.31 10.88 4.05
N GLY A 602 3.17 11.39 2.83
CA GLY A 602 1.99 12.09 2.35
C GLY A 602 2.05 13.62 2.44
N GLY A 603 1.27 14.30 1.61
CA GLY A 603 1.08 15.75 1.57
C GLY A 603 2.22 16.56 0.97
N GLU A 604 3.41 15.98 0.80
CA GLU A 604 4.63 16.69 0.36
C GLU A 604 4.46 17.41 -0.98
N GLU A 605 3.90 16.73 -2.00
CA GLU A 605 3.77 17.30 -3.35
C GLU A 605 2.88 18.54 -3.39
N ILE A 606 1.66 18.45 -2.85
CA ILE A 606 0.74 19.59 -2.88
C ILE A 606 1.16 20.69 -1.90
N ALA A 607 1.76 20.32 -0.76
CA ALA A 607 2.26 21.30 0.19
C ALA A 607 3.40 22.12 -0.44
N SER A 608 4.32 21.49 -1.16
CA SER A 608 5.39 22.21 -1.88
C SER A 608 4.82 23.19 -2.89
N LEU A 609 3.89 22.75 -3.75
CA LEU A 609 3.30 23.62 -4.77
C LEU A 609 2.60 24.85 -4.19
N ILE A 610 1.85 24.67 -3.11
CA ILE A 610 1.17 25.77 -2.42
C ILE A 610 2.19 26.72 -1.78
N ILE A 611 3.23 26.16 -1.14
CA ILE A 611 4.29 26.96 -0.53
C ILE A 611 5.01 27.79 -1.60
N ASP A 612 5.42 27.14 -2.69
CA ASP A 612 6.14 27.79 -3.80
C ASP A 612 5.29 28.90 -4.43
N TYR A 613 3.98 28.67 -4.64
CA TYR A 613 3.07 29.70 -5.13
C TYR A 613 3.05 30.94 -4.22
N HIS A 614 2.83 30.79 -2.91
CA HIS A 614 2.78 31.94 -2.00
C HIS A 614 4.16 32.60 -1.80
N VAL A 615 5.25 31.85 -1.93
CA VAL A 615 6.61 32.40 -1.93
C VAL A 615 6.86 33.25 -3.17
N GLU A 616 6.46 32.79 -4.36
CA GLU A 616 6.72 33.47 -5.63
C GLU A 616 5.74 34.62 -5.90
N VAL A 617 4.45 34.40 -5.66
CA VAL A 617 3.37 35.34 -5.99
C VAL A 617 3.17 36.35 -4.87
N ASP A 618 3.09 35.88 -3.62
CA ASP A 618 2.80 36.73 -2.46
C ASP A 618 4.06 37.19 -1.71
N SER A 619 5.26 36.75 -2.14
CA SER A 619 6.55 37.07 -1.51
C SER A 619 6.63 36.67 -0.03
N MET A 620 5.92 35.61 0.36
CA MET A 620 5.94 35.08 1.73
C MET A 620 7.20 34.27 2.03
N MET A 621 7.55 34.14 3.31
CA MET A 621 8.53 33.13 3.72
C MET A 621 7.91 31.73 3.63
N PRO A 622 8.67 30.66 3.30
CA PRO A 622 8.13 29.30 3.22
C PRO A 622 7.39 28.84 4.50
N GLU A 623 7.87 29.28 5.66
CA GLU A 623 7.28 28.99 6.97
C GLU A 623 5.91 29.67 7.17
N GLU A 624 5.71 30.86 6.57
CA GLU A 624 4.46 31.61 6.60
C GLU A 624 3.45 31.01 5.61
N ALA A 625 3.92 30.66 4.42
CA ALA A 625 3.13 30.04 3.36
C ALA A 625 2.55 28.67 3.78
N LYS A 626 3.21 27.98 4.72
CA LYS A 626 2.77 26.67 5.20
C LYS A 626 1.36 26.66 5.82
N VAL A 627 0.85 27.79 6.32
CA VAL A 627 -0.50 27.86 6.88
C VAL A 627 -1.59 27.58 5.82
N PHE A 628 -1.26 27.76 4.54
CA PHE A 628 -2.14 27.55 3.40
C PHE A 628 -2.19 26.08 2.92
N THR A 629 -1.34 25.20 3.44
CA THR A 629 -1.30 23.79 3.03
C THR A 629 -2.35 22.94 3.76
N PRO A 630 -2.71 21.76 3.21
CA PRO A 630 -3.58 20.83 3.91
C PRO A 630 -3.04 20.45 5.30
N PRO A 631 -3.90 20.19 6.28
CA PRO A 631 -3.46 19.84 7.62
C PRO A 631 -2.71 18.50 7.64
N VAL A 632 -1.67 18.44 8.47
CA VAL A 632 -1.03 17.20 8.93
C VAL A 632 -2.04 16.43 9.79
N LEU A 633 -2.22 15.14 9.50
CA LEU A 633 -3.17 14.25 10.18
C LEU A 633 -2.49 13.27 11.16
N TYR A 634 -1.18 13.40 11.36
CA TYR A 634 -0.48 12.75 12.47
C TYR A 634 -1.10 13.17 13.81
N GLY A 635 -1.44 12.21 14.67
CA GLY A 635 -2.09 12.49 15.95
C GLY A 635 -3.56 12.90 15.88
N GLU A 636 -4.20 12.86 14.69
CA GLU A 636 -5.57 13.36 14.53
C GLU A 636 -6.58 12.53 15.35
N GLY A 637 -6.31 11.25 15.61
CA GLY A 637 -7.13 10.40 16.47
C GLY A 637 -7.16 10.85 17.94
N ARG A 638 -6.05 11.40 18.45
CA ARG A 638 -6.02 12.03 19.80
C ARG A 638 -6.70 13.39 19.82
N LYS A 639 -6.76 14.07 18.67
CA LYS A 639 -7.24 15.44 18.58
C LYS A 639 -8.75 15.57 18.45
N VAL A 640 -9.38 14.77 17.59
CA VAL A 640 -10.80 14.93 17.27
C VAL A 640 -11.67 13.81 17.81
N GLN A 641 -12.90 14.15 18.16
CA GLN A 641 -13.93 13.18 18.59
C GLN A 641 -14.32 12.30 17.40
N CYS A 642 -14.36 10.97 17.59
CA CYS A 642 -14.64 10.02 16.52
C CYS A 642 -16.00 10.26 15.82
N THR A 643 -17.01 10.70 16.57
CA THR A 643 -18.36 10.96 16.04
C THR A 643 -18.42 12.19 15.13
N TRP A 644 -17.66 13.23 15.48
CA TRP A 644 -17.51 14.41 14.65
C TRP A 644 -16.73 14.07 13.38
N LEU A 645 -15.61 13.35 13.51
CA LEU A 645 -14.79 12.98 12.36
C LEU A 645 -15.57 12.12 11.37
N PHE A 646 -16.34 11.16 11.85
CA PHE A 646 -17.25 10.36 11.02
C PHE A 646 -18.18 11.26 10.19
N SER A 647 -18.87 12.20 10.86
CA SER A 647 -19.84 13.11 10.22
C SER A 647 -19.16 14.06 9.23
N PHE A 648 -17.98 14.57 9.59
CA PHE A 648 -17.18 15.46 8.75
C PHE A 648 -16.68 14.75 7.48
N LEU A 649 -16.33 13.47 7.57
CA LEU A 649 -15.90 12.66 6.43
C LEU A 649 -17.05 12.34 5.45
N GLU A 650 -18.29 12.30 5.92
CA GLU A 650 -19.48 12.15 5.07
C GLU A 650 -19.79 13.45 4.32
N GLU A 651 -19.74 14.59 5.02
CA GLU A 651 -20.05 15.91 4.46
C GLU A 651 -19.09 16.99 4.99
N PRO A 652 -17.95 17.23 4.31
CA PRO A 652 -16.93 18.16 4.78
C PRO A 652 -17.38 19.64 4.76
N ILE A 653 -17.40 20.26 5.94
CA ILE A 653 -17.62 21.70 6.10
C ILE A 653 -16.32 22.50 6.00
N ALA A 654 -16.40 23.79 5.69
CA ALA A 654 -15.21 24.66 5.66
C ALA A 654 -14.76 25.00 7.09
N LEU A 655 -13.59 24.47 7.51
CA LEU A 655 -13.01 24.75 8.83
C LEU A 655 -12.02 25.92 8.84
N ARG A 656 -11.43 26.22 7.68
CA ARG A 656 -10.44 27.29 7.48
C ARG A 656 -10.85 28.09 6.24
N PRO A 657 -11.73 29.10 6.40
CA PRO A 657 -12.28 29.85 5.26
C PRO A 657 -11.22 30.52 4.38
N TRP A 658 -10.06 30.84 4.94
CA TRP A 658 -8.95 31.51 4.25
C TRP A 658 -8.07 30.60 3.38
N LEU A 659 -8.21 29.28 3.44
CA LEU A 659 -7.49 28.41 2.51
C LEU A 659 -8.10 28.57 1.11
N ASP A 660 -7.33 28.47 0.03
CA ASP A 660 -7.91 28.31 -1.31
C ASP A 660 -8.23 26.85 -1.59
N ILE A 661 -7.34 25.95 -1.18
CA ILE A 661 -7.57 24.51 -1.25
C ILE A 661 -8.69 24.08 -0.31
N ARG A 662 -9.58 23.23 -0.82
CA ARG A 662 -10.74 22.70 -0.08
C ARG A 662 -10.66 21.19 0.00
N MET A 663 -10.95 20.64 1.18
CA MET A 663 -11.21 19.20 1.28
C MET A 663 -12.42 18.87 0.40
N PRO A 664 -12.28 17.98 -0.59
CA PRO A 664 -13.35 17.72 -1.53
C PRO A 664 -14.34 16.70 -0.93
N THR A 665 -15.55 16.62 -1.47
CA THR A 665 -16.59 15.76 -0.92
C THR A 665 -16.51 14.39 -1.57
N PHE A 666 -15.87 13.44 -0.88
CA PHE A 666 -15.77 12.07 -1.36
C PHE A 666 -17.07 11.29 -1.26
N ARG A 667 -18.10 11.76 -0.52
CA ARG A 667 -19.37 11.05 -0.23
C ARG A 667 -19.11 9.59 0.21
N LEU A 668 -18.26 9.42 1.21
CA LEU A 668 -17.87 8.11 1.72
C LEU A 668 -19.12 7.33 2.18
N SER A 669 -19.12 6.00 2.02
CA SER A 669 -20.14 5.18 2.66
C SER A 669 -19.96 5.18 4.18
N GLU A 670 -21.03 4.96 4.95
CA GLU A 670 -20.96 4.81 6.42
C GLU A 670 -19.84 3.85 6.85
N LYS A 671 -19.67 2.75 6.10
CA LYS A 671 -18.58 1.79 6.33
C LYS A 671 -17.21 2.43 6.10
N GLU A 672 -16.99 3.12 4.98
CA GLU A 672 -15.70 3.75 4.67
C GLU A 672 -15.35 4.87 5.67
N ALA A 673 -16.31 5.72 6.03
CA ALA A 673 -16.12 6.74 7.07
C ALA A 673 -15.75 6.11 8.42
N THR A 674 -16.46 5.04 8.82
CA THR A 674 -16.13 4.25 10.02
C THR A 674 -14.69 3.71 9.97
N LEU A 675 -14.25 3.18 8.82
CA LEU A 675 -12.92 2.62 8.67
C LEU A 675 -11.82 3.67 8.86
N ILE A 676 -11.99 4.87 8.31
CA ILE A 676 -11.02 5.97 8.47
C ILE A 676 -11.02 6.49 9.91
N SER A 677 -12.19 6.76 10.50
CA SER A 677 -12.25 7.26 11.88
C SER A 677 -11.65 6.27 12.87
N ARG A 678 -11.94 4.97 12.72
CA ARG A 678 -11.36 3.92 13.55
C ARG A 678 -9.86 3.77 13.33
N TYR A 679 -9.39 3.89 12.09
CA TYR A 679 -7.97 3.86 11.77
C TYR A 679 -7.22 4.95 12.54
N LEU A 680 -7.66 6.21 12.43
CA LEU A 680 -7.00 7.35 13.08
C LEU A 680 -6.97 7.20 14.60
N ALA A 681 -8.07 6.73 15.22
CA ALA A 681 -8.08 6.44 16.65
C ALA A 681 -7.08 5.34 17.04
N VAL A 682 -7.07 4.22 16.32
CA VAL A 682 -6.29 3.02 16.68
C VAL A 682 -4.78 3.20 16.47
N VAL A 683 -4.36 3.93 15.43
CA VAL A 683 -2.94 4.26 15.23
C VAL A 683 -2.41 5.13 16.37
N ASP A 684 -3.27 6.00 16.90
CA ASP A 684 -2.95 6.92 18.00
C ASP A 684 -3.16 6.33 19.40
N GLY A 685 -3.59 5.07 19.51
CA GLY A 685 -3.79 4.38 20.79
C GLY A 685 -5.12 4.70 21.48
N GLU A 686 -6.05 5.35 20.79
CA GLU A 686 -7.35 5.77 21.32
C GLU A 686 -8.41 4.65 21.27
N GLU A 687 -9.38 4.71 22.18
CA GLU A 687 -10.53 3.81 22.18
C GLU A 687 -11.54 4.18 21.06
N TYR A 688 -12.20 3.16 20.48
CA TYR A 688 -13.22 3.34 19.44
C TYR A 688 -14.36 2.30 19.61
N PRO A 689 -15.65 2.63 19.38
CA PRO A 689 -16.20 3.92 18.93
C PRO A 689 -16.68 4.85 20.05
N TYR A 690 -16.70 4.38 21.31
CA TYR A 690 -17.35 5.11 22.41
C TYR A 690 -16.33 5.89 23.23
N GLU A 691 -16.45 7.20 23.19
CA GLU A 691 -15.67 8.13 24.01
C GLU A 691 -16.55 8.63 25.18
N PHE A 692 -16.08 8.46 26.41
CA PHE A 692 -16.76 9.02 27.57
C PHE A 692 -16.26 10.43 27.88
N LEU A 693 -17.01 11.45 27.43
CA LEU A 693 -16.70 12.86 27.68
C LEU A 693 -17.40 13.32 28.96
N ARG A 694 -16.65 13.41 30.07
CA ARG A 694 -17.18 13.85 31.37
C ARG A 694 -17.48 15.35 31.40
N GLU A 695 -16.72 16.14 30.64
CA GLU A 695 -16.77 17.60 30.56
C GLU A 695 -18.10 18.11 29.99
N LYS A 696 -18.80 17.27 29.22
CA LYS A 696 -20.14 17.52 28.67
C LYS A 696 -21.27 17.16 29.65
N ARG A 697 -20.98 16.67 30.85
CA ARG A 697 -21.99 16.23 31.82
C ARG A 697 -22.31 17.34 32.80
N ASP A 698 -23.59 17.61 33.00
CA ASP A 698 -24.07 18.64 33.95
C ASP A 698 -23.45 18.54 35.35
N TYR A 699 -23.18 17.32 35.84
CA TYR A 699 -22.63 17.13 37.18
C TYR A 699 -21.17 17.57 37.28
N TYR A 700 -20.40 17.48 36.19
CA TYR A 700 -18.96 17.77 36.18
C TYR A 700 -18.72 19.26 36.45
N ILE A 701 -19.36 20.14 35.66
CA ILE A 701 -19.25 21.59 35.87
C ILE A 701 -19.88 22.01 37.20
N LYS A 702 -20.99 21.38 37.63
CA LYS A 702 -21.57 21.65 38.96
C LYS A 702 -20.58 21.34 40.09
N GLN A 703 -19.80 20.27 39.96
CA GLN A 703 -18.79 19.92 40.94
C GLN A 703 -17.64 20.94 40.94
N LYS A 704 -17.12 21.31 39.78
CA LYS A 704 -16.09 22.35 39.64
C LYS A 704 -16.53 23.69 40.25
N GLU A 705 -17.79 24.08 40.03
CA GLU A 705 -18.37 25.30 40.58
C GLU A 705 -18.54 25.24 42.12
N LEU A 706 -18.82 24.07 42.68
CA LEU A 706 -18.88 23.86 44.14
C LEU A 706 -17.49 23.94 44.79
N GLU A 707 -16.48 23.40 44.13
CA GLU A 707 -15.09 23.41 44.59
C GLU A 707 -14.46 24.81 44.43
N ASN A 708 -14.80 25.51 43.35
CA ASN A 708 -14.26 26.82 43.00
C ASN A 708 -15.39 27.78 42.53
N PRO A 709 -16.05 28.52 43.45
CA PRO A 709 -17.16 29.39 43.09
C PRO A 709 -16.79 30.43 42.02
N GLY A 710 -17.62 30.52 40.98
CA GLY A 710 -17.41 31.33 39.78
C GLY A 710 -16.38 30.75 38.82
N TYR A 711 -16.26 29.41 38.73
CA TYR A 711 -15.21 28.71 37.98
C TYR A 711 -15.19 29.15 36.50
N LEU A 712 -16.30 28.94 35.78
CA LEU A 712 -16.40 29.32 34.36
C LEU A 712 -16.36 30.84 34.16
N ALA A 713 -16.81 31.63 35.13
CA ALA A 713 -16.72 33.09 35.06
C ALA A 713 -15.27 33.59 35.18
N LYS A 714 -14.43 32.93 35.98
CA LYS A 714 -12.98 33.20 36.03
C LYS A 714 -12.30 32.76 34.75
N ALA A 715 -12.64 31.57 34.25
CA ALA A 715 -12.13 31.08 32.97
C ALA A 715 -12.46 32.05 31.81
N ARG A 716 -13.70 32.56 31.75
CA ARG A 716 -14.11 33.56 30.76
C ARG A 716 -13.30 34.85 30.87
N ARG A 717 -13.06 35.35 32.08
CA ARG A 717 -12.21 36.53 32.29
C ARG A 717 -10.77 36.30 31.85
N LEU A 718 -10.25 35.08 32.01
CA LEU A 718 -8.93 34.69 31.54
C LEU A 718 -8.90 34.65 30.00
N PHE A 719 -9.90 34.03 29.37
CA PHE A 719 -10.09 33.99 27.91
C PHE A 719 -10.14 35.38 27.27
N GLU A 720 -10.87 36.31 27.89
CA GLU A 720 -11.06 37.69 27.42
C GLU A 720 -9.99 38.66 27.95
N SER A 721 -9.00 38.17 28.71
CA SER A 721 -7.95 39.02 29.28
C SER A 721 -7.10 39.64 28.18
N LYS A 722 -6.53 40.82 28.42
CA LYS A 722 -5.70 41.52 27.43
C LYS A 722 -4.47 40.72 26.99
N ASP A 723 -3.92 39.91 27.89
CA ASP A 723 -2.68 39.17 27.69
C ASP A 723 -2.88 37.79 27.04
N VAL A 724 -4.11 37.23 27.10
CA VAL A 724 -4.46 35.97 26.44
C VAL A 724 -5.30 36.22 25.18
N ASN A 725 -6.37 37.01 25.32
CA ASN A 725 -7.28 37.50 24.27
C ASN A 725 -7.49 36.52 23.09
N CYS A 726 -8.00 35.31 23.34
CA CYS A 726 -8.10 34.27 22.32
C CYS A 726 -8.88 34.72 21.06
N ALA A 727 -9.80 35.68 21.23
CA ALA A 727 -10.60 36.31 20.20
C ALA A 727 -9.81 37.12 19.15
N SER A 728 -8.55 37.49 19.42
CA SER A 728 -7.73 38.24 18.45
C SER A 728 -7.19 37.38 17.31
N CYS A 729 -7.20 36.06 17.47
CA CYS A 729 -6.67 35.13 16.47
C CYS A 729 -7.73 34.12 16.03
N HIS A 730 -8.65 33.71 16.90
CA HIS A 730 -9.64 32.69 16.55
C HIS A 730 -10.92 33.25 15.92
N VAL A 731 -11.37 32.59 14.85
CA VAL A 731 -12.72 32.76 14.29
C VAL A 731 -13.77 32.36 15.34
N ARG A 732 -14.94 33.02 15.29
CA ARG A 732 -16.05 32.81 16.22
C ARG A 732 -17.38 32.88 15.46
N GLY A 733 -17.79 31.78 14.84
CA GLY A 733 -18.92 31.75 13.92
C GLY A 733 -18.69 32.72 12.76
N ASP A 734 -19.61 33.67 12.56
CA ASP A 734 -19.51 34.66 11.48
C ASP A 734 -18.48 35.78 11.72
N LYS A 735 -17.83 35.83 12.90
CA LYS A 735 -16.82 36.84 13.23
C LYS A 735 -15.42 36.33 12.96
N THR A 736 -14.72 36.96 12.03
CA THR A 736 -13.30 36.75 11.77
C THR A 736 -12.44 37.71 12.60
N PRO A 737 -11.19 37.35 12.91
CA PRO A 737 -10.21 38.28 13.47
C PRO A 737 -9.92 39.44 12.52
N ASP A 738 -9.45 40.56 13.07
CA ASP A 738 -8.87 41.66 12.29
C ASP A 738 -7.43 41.29 11.88
N GLY A 739 -7.01 41.66 10.67
CA GLY A 739 -5.63 41.47 10.20
C GLY A 739 -5.49 40.44 9.08
N ASP A 740 -4.25 39.98 8.87
CA ASP A 740 -3.89 39.04 7.81
C ASP A 740 -4.50 37.65 8.07
N PRO A 741 -5.20 37.04 7.09
CA PRO A 741 -5.68 35.67 7.20
C PRO A 741 -4.62 34.62 7.55
N ALA A 742 -3.34 34.87 7.24
CA ALA A 742 -2.22 34.01 7.64
C ALA A 742 -2.02 33.92 9.17
N ASP A 743 -2.58 34.85 9.93
CA ASP A 743 -2.55 34.88 11.40
C ASP A 743 -3.86 34.38 12.04
N TRP A 744 -4.84 33.98 11.22
CA TRP A 744 -6.13 33.48 11.72
C TRP A 744 -6.02 32.05 12.23
N ALA A 745 -6.86 31.73 13.21
CA ALA A 745 -6.96 30.44 13.86
C ALA A 745 -8.39 29.87 13.79
N PRO A 746 -8.56 28.53 13.88
CA PRO A 746 -9.84 27.87 13.64
C PRO A 746 -10.98 28.32 14.56
N ASP A 747 -12.22 28.09 14.12
CA ASP A 747 -13.42 28.48 14.88
C ASP A 747 -13.55 27.73 16.21
N LEU A 748 -13.55 28.49 17.31
CA LEU A 748 -13.66 27.94 18.66
C LEU A 748 -15.06 27.42 19.00
N LEU A 749 -16.11 27.82 18.27
CA LEU A 749 -17.47 27.29 18.47
C LEU A 749 -17.56 25.79 18.22
N LEU A 750 -16.71 25.28 17.33
CA LEU A 750 -16.65 23.87 17.02
C LEU A 750 -15.90 23.05 18.07
N SER A 751 -15.19 23.68 19.02
CA SER A 751 -14.31 22.97 19.97
C SER A 751 -15.04 21.85 20.72
N LYS A 752 -16.23 22.14 21.27
CA LYS A 752 -17.01 21.16 22.04
C LYS A 752 -17.44 19.95 21.22
N GLU A 753 -17.67 20.09 19.92
CA GLU A 753 -18.14 19.02 19.04
C GLU A 753 -16.97 18.28 18.39
N ARG A 754 -15.94 19.04 17.99
CA ARG A 754 -14.82 18.55 17.21
C ARG A 754 -13.69 17.97 18.05
N LEU A 755 -13.25 18.66 19.10
CA LEU A 755 -11.97 18.39 19.75
C LEU A 755 -12.14 17.54 21.01
N LYS A 756 -11.17 16.67 21.32
CA LYS A 756 -11.13 15.93 22.58
C LYS A 756 -10.68 16.84 23.73
N PRO A 757 -11.31 16.77 24.92
CA PRO A 757 -10.95 17.60 26.07
C PRO A 757 -9.49 17.49 26.47
N ASP A 758 -8.96 16.26 26.57
CA ASP A 758 -7.58 16.01 26.99
C ASP A 758 -6.58 16.64 26.01
N TRP A 759 -6.85 16.53 24.69
CA TRP A 759 -6.04 17.20 23.67
C TRP A 759 -6.08 18.73 23.78
N ILE A 760 -7.25 19.33 24.06
CA ILE A 760 -7.34 20.79 24.26
C ILE A 760 -6.46 21.22 25.44
N GLU A 761 -6.45 20.46 26.53
CA GLU A 761 -5.65 20.74 27.71
C GLU A 761 -4.15 20.72 27.41
N GLU A 762 -3.70 19.65 26.74
CA GLU A 762 -2.30 19.48 26.32
C GLU A 762 -1.88 20.58 25.33
N TRP A 763 -2.77 20.91 24.38
CA TRP A 763 -2.53 21.96 23.39
C TRP A 763 -2.38 23.34 24.03
N LEU A 764 -3.19 23.66 25.05
CA LEU A 764 -3.11 24.92 25.77
C LEU A 764 -1.88 25.00 26.69
N LEU A 765 -1.42 23.86 27.22
CA LEU A 765 -0.23 23.78 28.06
C LEU A 765 1.04 24.07 27.27
N ASP A 766 1.23 23.39 26.13
CA ASP A 766 2.35 23.64 25.25
C ASP A 766 2.03 23.32 23.78
N PRO A 767 1.56 24.32 23.01
CA PRO A 767 1.25 24.14 21.59
C PRO A 767 2.46 23.69 20.77
N GLN A 768 3.68 24.05 21.18
CA GLN A 768 4.91 23.75 20.42
C GLN A 768 5.29 22.27 20.51
N ILE A 769 4.89 21.57 21.57
CA ILE A 769 5.13 20.12 21.70
C ILE A 769 4.18 19.34 20.78
N ILE A 770 2.93 19.79 20.63
CA ILE A 770 1.96 19.10 19.78
C ILE A 770 2.17 19.43 18.31
N GLN A 771 2.35 20.72 17.98
CA GLN A 771 2.60 21.18 16.62
C GLN A 771 3.75 22.21 16.63
N PRO A 772 5.01 21.75 16.57
CA PRO A 772 6.19 22.57 16.43
C PRO A 772 6.05 23.62 15.32
N GLY A 773 6.41 24.87 15.63
CA GLY A 773 6.27 25.99 14.70
C GLY A 773 4.85 26.53 14.55
N THR A 774 3.89 26.10 15.38
CA THR A 774 2.58 26.75 15.46
C THR A 774 2.74 28.21 15.91
N LYS A 775 1.90 29.11 15.39
CA LYS A 775 1.84 30.51 15.82
C LYS A 775 1.20 30.67 17.20
N MET A 776 0.56 29.63 17.74
CA MET A 776 -0.10 29.70 19.05
C MET A 776 0.94 29.83 20.19
N PRO A 777 0.89 30.91 20.99
CA PRO A 777 1.82 31.09 22.09
C PRO A 777 1.55 30.15 23.27
N LYS A 778 2.60 29.83 24.04
CA LYS A 778 2.47 29.26 25.38
C LYS A 778 2.06 30.34 26.38
N PHE A 779 0.75 30.45 26.63
CA PHE A 779 0.17 31.44 27.55
C PHE A 779 0.39 31.07 29.02
N PHE A 780 0.10 29.83 29.41
CA PHE A 780 0.09 29.44 30.82
C PHE A 780 1.50 29.02 31.27
N ARG A 781 2.07 29.82 32.17
CA ARG A 781 3.38 29.59 32.78
C ARG A 781 3.29 29.73 34.29
N GLU A 782 4.23 29.12 34.99
CA GLU A 782 4.26 29.19 36.45
C GLU A 782 4.20 30.64 36.96
N GLY A 783 3.26 30.89 37.88
CA GLY A 783 3.03 32.19 38.48
C GLY A 783 2.30 33.23 37.61
N THR A 784 1.84 32.90 36.40
CA THR A 784 1.05 33.82 35.55
C THR A 784 -0.44 33.81 35.93
N PHE A 785 -1.15 34.91 35.66
CA PHE A 785 -2.62 35.08 35.82
C PHE A 785 -3.22 34.74 37.19
N GLN A 786 -2.40 34.74 38.25
CA GLN A 786 -2.82 34.35 39.60
C GLN A 786 -3.89 35.27 40.21
N ASP A 787 -4.02 36.50 39.69
CA ASP A 787 -5.04 37.47 40.05
C ASP A 787 -6.41 37.19 39.39
N ILE A 788 -6.41 36.52 38.23
CA ILE A 788 -7.62 36.15 37.48
C ILE A 788 -8.09 34.75 37.85
N PHE A 789 -7.18 33.79 37.76
CA PHE A 789 -7.39 32.37 38.07
C PHE A 789 -6.16 31.84 38.84
N PRO A 790 -6.19 31.87 40.19
CA PRO A 790 -5.10 31.31 40.99
C PRO A 790 -4.99 29.80 40.78
N GLY A 791 -3.79 29.30 40.52
CA GLY A 791 -3.54 27.89 40.25
C GLY A 791 -2.30 27.62 39.42
N THR A 792 -2.01 26.34 39.18
CA THR A 792 -0.93 25.92 38.30
C THR A 792 -1.29 26.15 36.82
N PRO A 793 -0.31 26.13 35.89
CA PRO A 793 -0.60 26.18 34.46
C PRO A 793 -1.60 25.12 33.99
N GLU A 794 -1.55 23.92 34.57
CA GLU A 794 -2.49 22.81 34.32
C GLU A 794 -3.90 23.18 34.76
N GLU A 795 -4.07 23.74 35.95
CA GLU A 795 -5.39 24.18 36.44
C GLU A 795 -5.99 25.31 35.60
N GLN A 796 -5.15 26.23 35.10
CA GLN A 796 -5.57 27.31 34.20
C GLN A 796 -5.93 26.78 32.80
N SER A 797 -5.15 25.85 32.27
CA SER A 797 -5.44 25.14 31.01
C SER A 797 -6.75 24.36 31.10
N GLU A 798 -6.94 23.60 32.18
CA GLU A 798 -8.17 22.85 32.47
C GLU A 798 -9.40 23.77 32.48
N ALA A 799 -9.28 24.95 33.11
CA ALA A 799 -10.37 25.92 33.18
C ALA A 799 -10.77 26.49 31.81
N ILE A 800 -9.80 26.75 30.92
CA ILE A 800 -10.07 27.21 29.56
C ILE A 800 -10.65 26.08 28.71
N LYS A 801 -10.12 24.85 28.82
CA LYS A 801 -10.71 23.65 28.20
C LYS A 801 -12.18 23.51 28.60
N ASP A 802 -12.49 23.56 29.90
CA ASP A 802 -13.85 23.38 30.39
C ASP A 802 -14.80 24.48 29.88
N LEU A 803 -14.30 25.71 29.78
CA LEU A 803 -15.01 26.81 29.12
C LEU A 803 -15.26 26.51 27.64
N LEU A 804 -14.26 26.04 26.89
CA LEU A 804 -14.39 25.68 25.47
C LEU A 804 -15.37 24.51 25.25
N MET A 805 -15.42 23.56 26.17
CA MET A 805 -16.36 22.44 26.14
C MET A 805 -17.80 22.84 26.51
N ASN A 806 -17.97 23.98 27.20
CA ASN A 806 -19.25 24.48 27.72
C ASN A 806 -19.52 25.94 27.33
N LEU A 807 -19.08 26.36 26.13
CA LEU A 807 -19.14 27.74 25.68
C LEU A 807 -20.56 28.34 25.80
N PRO A 808 -20.75 29.43 26.56
CA PRO A 808 -22.02 30.14 26.65
C PRO A 808 -22.42 30.77 25.30
N GLU A 809 -23.69 30.65 24.91
CA GLU A 809 -24.21 31.22 23.66
C GLU A 809 -24.08 32.76 23.61
N ASP A 810 -24.10 33.44 24.76
CA ASP A 810 -23.97 34.90 24.88
C ASP A 810 -22.56 35.42 24.61
N MET A 811 -21.54 34.56 24.58
CA MET A 811 -20.20 34.94 24.13
C MET A 811 -20.15 35.26 22.63
N PHE A 812 -21.21 34.92 21.88
CA PHE A 812 -21.21 34.91 20.42
C PHE A 812 -22.43 35.57 19.77
N MET A 813 -23.58 35.65 20.45
CA MET A 813 -24.78 36.34 19.96
C MET A 813 -24.66 37.88 19.99
N GLU A 814 -25.21 38.56 18.98
CA GLU A 814 -25.39 40.02 19.02
C GLU A 814 -26.26 40.43 20.21
N GLN A 815 -25.88 41.50 20.91
CA GLN A 815 -26.87 42.34 21.60
C GLN A 815 -27.73 43.04 20.54
N GLY A 816 -28.66 42.31 19.90
CA GLY A 816 -29.40 42.91 18.79
C GLY A 816 -30.21 42.01 17.87
N HIS A 817 -30.70 40.85 18.28
CA HIS A 817 -31.77 40.20 17.50
C HIS A 817 -32.85 39.64 18.42
N GLU A 818 -33.92 40.41 18.57
CA GLU A 818 -35.19 39.89 19.07
C GLU A 818 -35.60 38.70 18.20
N SER A 819 -35.84 37.58 18.85
CA SER A 819 -36.36 36.37 18.26
C SER A 819 -37.62 36.68 17.45
N LYS A 820 -37.55 36.56 16.12
CA LYS A 820 -38.76 36.31 15.34
C LYS A 820 -39.21 34.90 15.67
N GLU A 821 -40.20 34.83 16.55
CA GLU A 821 -41.00 33.64 16.79
C GLU A 821 -41.39 32.98 15.46
N SER A 822 -41.11 31.69 15.40
CA SER A 822 -41.63 30.74 14.42
C SER A 822 -43.13 30.91 14.23
N VAL A 823 -43.55 31.33 13.03
CA VAL A 823 -44.90 31.07 12.55
C VAL A 823 -44.88 29.73 11.85
N LYS A 824 -45.52 28.76 12.53
CA LYS A 824 -46.02 27.44 12.11
C LYS A 824 -45.80 26.96 10.68
#